data_AF-A0A5J4NV42-F1
#
_entry.id   AF-A0A5J4NV42-F1
#
_cell.length_a   1.000
_cell.length_b   1.000
_cell.length_c   1.000
_cell.angle_alpha   90.00
_cell.angle_beta   90.00
_cell.angle_gamma   90.00
#
_symmetry.space_group_name_H-M   'P 1'
#
loop_
_entity.id
_entity.type
_entity.pdbx_description
1 polymer ?
#
loop_
_entity_poly.entity_id
_entity_poly.type
_entity_poly.pdbx_seq_one_letter_code
_entity_poly.pdbx_strand_id
1 'polypeptide(L)'
;MTSSPVSPSDSERSQSEQSNQEKESELEQEATASITADDSSQIGSQVKPDKSCPDIESNKSDNISPELKELNPIYLPKEYEMLPEQFDPTEFPESYKQNTVKEARLLDYCENFRRQYTNLCPDRTRLLLIPENECGSEKFVCTTLNPTQLSYPELYTWDGAASLVADFLEFVPLVPSTELPKRLLSPATTVKIQKGTCFEYATLLCSLLLGVGYDAYVVSGYATRECCYMDQTRLISPYVKCEEKRVSSEEETDSKKYLIRPPRDLTSQFEQACLAKELQAEAERARLEKEQAELEEEEACKPPRDPLYGLRVHAWVLVLAGKREVPEAFFIEPLTGIAHPLDTPLYLGIESVWNANNYWVNMQDCSTGIAHMDYNLDNGLHWEYLLPSGSIRAKSGTVDLEFGRSQLTDTSDWAREALQVQSTLNFELISHDSTQSSHIVMPTTISTQHHPALQNPSGTGYQVSDYGDALKTKGTARKQVASLEDKLLLMDLPPSWTLPIRIDQEAYEFRYPKGHKTTLYRRCKVEVFAPFSAPDGVVFRLTNYIDREWKHPIDVLEKFKQRADKLIQRYTVIKTSRTTETFDHGRHTSHLAEHCFVRQQHGPQAYRSMTFYFNARIDGLKKREQTPTTMKEHFVGRADHLYYREVLFGAKVTKFGPAQMAKESDGSALVCVTTSSQLAIDKITERFSRDPTVEADDDVAERIFHIVEDRILLTYHIGQDRIAPCTREFIKPPPSDDRRNTIQLHSDTHTSFQVSLFAKPKTQVEIYNMLLYLLEQEEVSKQAVRKSEAEVRMILTERAQEELHVNLEVDLFDTLRNHEAHQLRLDLERAAEEERTRCKEVELDYLAPFLAQIEVTGGKLTREQAFGLREECLQDFKQRLITKANIIQARFERETDNLQKKQQWYQLNQINLTKDDEQEYLQFCNNATFRITTLETMLAKHKETAPQRYMDLEKKLRSDPRLSEFLQVA
;
A
#
# COMPACT_ATOMS: atom_id res chain seq x y z
N MET A 1 19.65 -38.07 -45.48
CA MET A 1 19.99 -39.45 -45.89
C MET A 1 20.70 -40.10 -44.70
N THR A 2 20.11 -40.95 -43.85
CA THR A 2 19.43 -42.25 -44.06
C THR A 2 20.38 -43.43 -44.33
N SER A 3 20.94 -44.03 -43.26
CA SER A 3 21.17 -45.49 -43.17
C SER A 3 21.71 -45.91 -41.78
N SER A 4 20.86 -46.54 -40.98
CA SER A 4 21.25 -47.59 -40.01
C SER A 4 21.27 -48.96 -40.76
N PRO A 5 21.48 -50.15 -40.14
CA PRO A 5 21.81 -50.49 -38.75
C PRO A 5 22.96 -51.53 -38.64
N VAL A 6 23.16 -52.14 -37.45
CA VAL A 6 23.26 -53.61 -37.20
C VAL A 6 23.59 -53.89 -35.71
N SER A 7 22.97 -54.93 -35.13
CA SER A 7 23.23 -55.49 -33.77
C SER A 7 23.74 -56.95 -33.89
N PRO A 8 24.37 -57.56 -32.86
CA PRO A 8 23.68 -58.20 -31.69
C PRO A 8 24.38 -57.84 -30.32
N SER A 9 23.93 -58.16 -29.09
CA SER A 9 23.43 -59.42 -28.47
C SER A 9 24.56 -60.50 -28.33
N ASP A 10 24.83 -61.20 -27.22
CA ASP A 10 24.32 -61.27 -25.81
C ASP A 10 25.53 -61.49 -24.83
N SER A 11 25.53 -61.99 -23.57
CA SER A 11 24.53 -62.64 -22.69
C SER A 11 24.91 -62.65 -21.17
N GLU A 12 23.89 -62.54 -20.30
CA GLU A 12 23.66 -63.31 -19.03
C GLU A 12 24.47 -63.18 -17.70
N ARG A 13 23.67 -63.34 -16.61
CA ARG A 13 23.93 -63.94 -15.26
C ARG A 13 24.74 -63.19 -14.16
N SER A 14 24.47 -63.37 -12.85
CA SER A 14 23.25 -63.75 -12.06
C SER A 14 23.55 -63.69 -10.53
N GLN A 15 22.52 -63.95 -9.67
CA GLN A 15 22.56 -64.15 -8.19
C GLN A 15 22.63 -62.85 -7.34
N SER A 16 21.99 -62.73 -6.16
CA SER A 16 20.92 -63.53 -5.50
C SER A 16 20.30 -62.78 -4.29
N GLU A 17 18.98 -62.94 -4.08
CA GLU A 17 18.24 -63.23 -2.82
C GLU A 17 18.64 -62.57 -1.46
N GLN A 18 17.74 -62.15 -0.54
CA GLN A 18 16.26 -62.15 -0.48
C GLN A 18 15.74 -61.28 0.71
N SER A 19 14.41 -61.07 0.78
CA SER A 19 13.59 -60.68 1.95
C SER A 19 13.63 -59.20 2.42
N ASN A 20 12.51 -58.57 2.88
CA ASN A 20 11.10 -58.98 2.83
C ASN A 20 10.10 -57.81 2.94
N GLN A 21 8.90 -57.97 2.32
CA GLN A 21 7.52 -57.64 2.76
C GLN A 21 7.25 -56.43 3.72
N GLU A 22 6.17 -55.63 3.62
CA GLU A 22 4.90 -55.66 2.86
C GLU A 22 4.15 -54.29 3.01
N LYS A 23 2.99 -53.93 2.41
CA LYS A 23 1.99 -54.54 1.49
C LYS A 23 1.18 -53.43 0.78
N GLU A 24 0.64 -53.67 -0.41
CA GLU A 24 -0.43 -52.86 -1.04
C GLU A 24 -1.18 -53.71 -2.11
N SER A 25 -2.51 -53.58 -2.26
CA SER A 25 -3.35 -54.25 -3.29
C SER A 25 -4.83 -53.81 -3.18
N GLU A 26 -5.73 -53.81 -4.18
CA GLU A 26 -5.74 -53.94 -5.65
C GLU A 26 -7.15 -53.42 -6.11
N LEU A 27 -7.30 -52.58 -7.15
CA LEU A 27 -7.52 -52.86 -8.59
C LEU A 27 -8.91 -53.39 -9.03
N GLU A 28 -9.28 -53.08 -10.29
CA GLU A 28 -10.61 -53.25 -10.92
C GLU A 28 -10.71 -54.57 -11.75
N GLN A 29 -11.87 -55.10 -12.23
CA GLN A 29 -12.73 -54.61 -13.33
C GLN A 29 -13.88 -55.62 -13.67
N GLU A 30 -14.86 -55.17 -14.47
CA GLU A 30 -15.85 -55.85 -15.37
C GLU A 30 -16.50 -57.24 -15.08
N ALA A 31 -17.83 -57.37 -15.30
CA ALA A 31 -18.50 -58.45 -16.07
C ALA A 31 -20.05 -58.32 -16.15
N THR A 32 -20.71 -59.06 -17.06
CA THR A 32 -22.18 -59.16 -17.26
C THR A 32 -22.57 -60.58 -17.79
N ALA A 33 -23.82 -61.05 -18.01
CA ALA A 33 -25.16 -60.45 -18.00
C ALA A 33 -26.32 -61.50 -17.85
N SER A 34 -27.52 -61.03 -17.47
CA SER A 34 -28.87 -61.42 -17.98
C SER A 34 -29.55 -62.79 -17.68
N ILE A 35 -30.89 -62.72 -17.45
CA ILE A 35 -31.97 -63.74 -17.71
C ILE A 35 -32.01 -64.96 -16.74
N THR A 36 -33.14 -65.52 -16.25
CA THR A 36 -34.58 -65.58 -16.66
C THR A 36 -35.64 -65.17 -15.60
N ALA A 37 -36.79 -64.66 -16.08
CA ALA A 37 -38.22 -65.00 -15.82
C ALA A 37 -38.70 -65.67 -14.48
N ASP A 38 -39.95 -65.52 -13.99
CA ASP A 38 -41.30 -65.17 -14.53
C ASP A 38 -42.16 -64.58 -13.35
N ASP A 39 -43.37 -63.99 -13.44
CA ASP A 39 -44.29 -63.42 -14.46
C ASP A 39 -45.40 -62.60 -13.70
N SER A 40 -46.42 -62.07 -14.38
CA SER A 40 -47.83 -61.84 -13.96
C SER A 40 -48.47 -60.44 -14.17
N SER A 41 -48.27 -59.90 -15.38
CA SER A 41 -49.38 -59.56 -16.31
C SER A 41 -50.17 -58.20 -16.29
N GLN A 42 -50.55 -57.80 -17.52
CA GLN A 42 -51.68 -56.94 -17.97
C GLN A 42 -51.64 -55.38 -17.95
N ILE A 43 -50.82 -54.83 -18.86
CA ILE A 43 -51.24 -54.09 -20.09
C ILE A 43 -52.54 -53.25 -20.07
N GLY A 44 -52.44 -51.96 -20.42
CA GLY A 44 -53.54 -51.12 -20.95
C GLY A 44 -53.09 -49.71 -21.36
N SER A 45 -53.52 -49.16 -22.51
CA SER A 45 -53.03 -47.86 -23.03
C SER A 45 -54.11 -47.05 -23.77
N GLN A 46 -54.05 -45.70 -23.71
CA GLN A 46 -54.23 -44.73 -24.83
C GLN A 46 -54.37 -43.24 -24.39
N VAL A 47 -53.70 -42.36 -25.17
CA VAL A 47 -54.12 -41.06 -25.80
C VAL A 47 -55.00 -40.00 -25.05
N LYS A 48 -54.67 -38.72 -25.29
CA LYS A 48 -55.34 -37.46 -24.83
C LYS A 48 -56.80 -37.27 -25.33
N PRO A 49 -57.59 -36.37 -24.71
CA PRO A 49 -57.77 -35.03 -25.33
C PRO A 49 -57.91 -33.84 -24.33
N ASP A 50 -58.00 -32.61 -24.87
CA ASP A 50 -58.07 -31.33 -24.13
C ASP A 50 -59.48 -30.84 -23.71
N LYS A 51 -59.47 -29.76 -22.90
CA LYS A 51 -60.50 -28.72 -22.67
C LYS A 51 -61.53 -28.91 -21.55
N SER A 52 -61.36 -28.14 -20.46
CA SER A 52 -62.29 -27.04 -20.10
C SER A 52 -61.72 -26.15 -18.99
N CYS A 53 -62.22 -24.92 -18.91
CA CYS A 53 -62.04 -23.92 -17.84
C CYS A 53 -63.43 -23.30 -17.59
N PRO A 54 -63.74 -22.69 -16.42
CA PRO A 54 -63.24 -21.33 -16.16
C PRO A 54 -63.02 -20.95 -14.66
N ASP A 55 -62.48 -19.74 -14.44
CA ASP A 55 -62.53 -18.85 -13.25
C ASP A 55 -61.97 -19.38 -11.90
N ILE A 56 -61.27 -18.60 -11.05
CA ILE A 56 -61.50 -17.21 -10.62
C ILE A 56 -60.19 -16.36 -10.54
N GLU A 57 -60.37 -15.05 -10.51
CA GLU A 57 -59.41 -13.95 -10.67
C GLU A 57 -58.31 -13.80 -9.58
N SER A 58 -57.09 -13.45 -10.01
CA SER A 58 -56.44 -12.17 -9.64
C SER A 58 -55.20 -11.94 -10.52
N ASN A 59 -55.13 -10.84 -11.29
CA ASN A 59 -53.97 -10.55 -12.14
C ASN A 59 -53.88 -9.07 -12.59
N LYS A 60 -52.69 -8.68 -13.07
CA LYS A 60 -52.14 -7.35 -13.40
C LYS A 60 -51.44 -6.66 -12.22
N SER A 61 -50.20 -6.21 -12.33
CA SER A 61 -49.34 -6.06 -13.53
C SER A 61 -47.91 -6.59 -13.33
N ASP A 62 -47.60 -7.74 -13.94
CA ASP A 62 -46.25 -8.19 -14.27
C ASP A 62 -46.23 -8.49 -15.77
N ASN A 63 -45.45 -7.73 -16.55
CA ASN A 63 -45.41 -7.85 -18.00
C ASN A 63 -43.97 -7.73 -18.55
N ILE A 64 -43.05 -8.49 -17.94
CA ILE A 64 -41.70 -8.74 -18.43
C ILE A 64 -41.72 -10.11 -19.12
N SER A 65 -41.20 -10.22 -20.35
CA SER A 65 -41.21 -11.49 -21.09
C SER A 65 -40.36 -12.56 -20.39
N PRO A 66 -40.77 -13.85 -20.40
CA PRO A 66 -40.02 -14.92 -19.72
C PRO A 66 -38.58 -15.06 -20.23
N GLU A 67 -38.34 -14.70 -21.50
CA GLU A 67 -37.04 -14.69 -22.17
C GLU A 67 -35.99 -13.84 -21.43
N LEU A 68 -36.39 -12.76 -20.74
CA LEU A 68 -35.47 -11.90 -19.99
C LEU A 68 -34.94 -12.57 -18.71
N LYS A 69 -35.66 -13.54 -18.14
CA LYS A 69 -35.18 -14.32 -16.98
C LYS A 69 -34.15 -15.38 -17.37
N GLU A 70 -34.18 -15.87 -18.60
CA GLU A 70 -33.18 -16.82 -19.14
C GLU A 70 -31.88 -16.13 -19.62
N LEU A 71 -31.82 -14.79 -19.65
CA LEU A 71 -30.64 -14.03 -20.10
C LEU A 71 -29.66 -13.60 -18.98
N ASN A 72 -30.03 -13.73 -17.71
CA ASN A 72 -29.13 -13.44 -16.58
C ASN A 72 -27.99 -14.47 -16.28
N PRO A 73 -27.93 -15.72 -16.80
CA PRO A 73 -26.86 -16.67 -16.46
C PRO A 73 -25.64 -16.65 -17.42
N ILE A 74 -25.66 -15.86 -18.51
CA ILE A 74 -24.63 -15.92 -19.57
C ILE A 74 -23.31 -15.21 -19.17
N TYR A 75 -23.38 -14.22 -18.26
CA TYR A 75 -22.27 -13.30 -17.97
C TYR A 75 -21.80 -13.27 -16.50
N LEU A 76 -22.40 -14.07 -15.63
CA LEU A 76 -21.87 -14.26 -14.27
C LEU A 76 -20.55 -15.04 -14.33
N PRO A 77 -19.60 -14.79 -13.40
CA PRO A 77 -18.45 -15.67 -13.20
C PRO A 77 -18.88 -17.12 -13.02
N LYS A 78 -18.08 -18.08 -13.50
CA LYS A 78 -18.42 -19.52 -13.42
C LYS A 78 -18.55 -20.03 -11.98
N GLU A 79 -17.84 -19.38 -11.07
CA GLU A 79 -17.87 -19.59 -9.62
C GLU A 79 -18.04 -18.20 -8.99
N TYR A 80 -19.07 -18.01 -8.18
CA TYR A 80 -19.29 -16.80 -7.38
C TYR A 80 -19.96 -17.19 -6.06
N GLU A 81 -19.67 -16.44 -5.01
CA GLU A 81 -20.30 -16.60 -3.70
C GLU A 81 -21.48 -15.62 -3.56
N MET A 82 -22.46 -15.96 -2.70
CA MET A 82 -23.60 -15.09 -2.36
C MET A 82 -23.49 -14.61 -0.91
N LEU A 83 -24.16 -13.49 -0.58
CA LEU A 83 -24.27 -13.02 0.80
C LEU A 83 -25.12 -13.99 1.66
N PRO A 84 -24.87 -14.10 2.98
CA PRO A 84 -25.65 -14.96 3.86
C PRO A 84 -27.15 -14.61 3.87
N GLU A 85 -28.00 -15.59 3.54
CA GLU A 85 -29.46 -15.44 3.60
C GLU A 85 -29.99 -15.35 5.05
N GLN A 86 -29.25 -15.90 6.01
CA GLN A 86 -29.62 -15.96 7.43
C GLN A 86 -28.45 -15.53 8.31
N PHE A 87 -28.76 -14.78 9.35
CA PHE A 87 -27.84 -14.35 10.42
C PHE A 87 -28.42 -14.78 11.76
N ASP A 88 -27.59 -15.13 12.74
CA ASP A 88 -28.08 -15.45 14.10
C ASP A 88 -28.54 -14.15 14.79
N PRO A 89 -29.84 -13.99 15.13
CA PRO A 89 -30.32 -12.78 15.77
C PRO A 89 -29.67 -12.53 17.14
N THR A 90 -29.14 -13.54 17.83
CA THR A 90 -28.53 -13.37 19.16
C THR A 90 -27.29 -12.48 19.15
N GLU A 91 -26.58 -12.36 18.02
CA GLU A 91 -25.41 -11.49 17.88
C GLU A 91 -25.75 -9.99 17.86
N PHE A 92 -26.98 -9.60 17.54
CA PHE A 92 -27.35 -8.22 17.22
C PHE A 92 -28.11 -7.51 18.35
N PRO A 93 -27.95 -6.18 18.53
CA PRO A 93 -28.71 -5.41 19.51
C PRO A 93 -30.18 -5.23 19.08
N GLU A 94 -31.04 -4.75 19.99
CA GLU A 94 -32.48 -4.59 19.73
C GLU A 94 -32.81 -3.63 18.58
N SER A 95 -31.95 -2.64 18.29
CA SER A 95 -32.12 -1.71 17.16
C SER A 95 -32.14 -2.40 15.78
N TYR A 96 -31.55 -3.59 15.66
CA TYR A 96 -31.60 -4.40 14.43
C TYR A 96 -32.90 -5.21 14.33
N LYS A 97 -33.56 -5.49 15.46
CA LYS A 97 -34.67 -6.45 15.58
C LYS A 97 -36.04 -5.81 15.63
N GLN A 98 -36.11 -4.53 15.98
CA GLN A 98 -37.34 -3.79 16.19
C GLN A 98 -37.19 -2.36 15.66
N ASN A 99 -38.32 -1.77 15.26
CA ASN A 99 -38.39 -0.38 14.83
C ASN A 99 -39.00 0.46 15.94
N THR A 100 -38.30 1.54 16.31
CA THR A 100 -38.83 2.55 17.24
C THR A 100 -40.07 3.23 16.67
N VAL A 101 -40.87 3.87 17.53
CA VAL A 101 -42.08 4.61 17.11
C VAL A 101 -41.76 5.71 16.09
N LYS A 102 -40.53 6.27 16.10
CA LYS A 102 -40.08 7.23 15.07
C LYS A 102 -39.79 6.54 13.74
N GLU A 103 -39.05 5.43 13.75
CA GLU A 103 -38.76 4.65 12.53
C GLU A 103 -40.04 4.12 11.90
N ALA A 104 -40.98 3.57 12.68
CA ALA A 104 -42.24 3.05 12.16
C ALA A 104 -43.05 4.13 11.41
N ARG A 105 -43.22 5.34 11.98
CA ARG A 105 -43.88 6.47 11.29
C ARG A 105 -43.11 6.93 10.04
N LEU A 106 -41.78 6.81 10.02
CA LEU A 106 -40.97 7.12 8.83
C LEU A 106 -41.15 6.06 7.73
N LEU A 107 -41.25 4.77 8.08
CA LEU A 107 -41.55 3.70 7.12
C LEU A 107 -42.94 3.88 6.50
N ASP A 108 -43.97 4.20 7.29
CA ASP A 108 -45.31 4.55 6.79
C ASP A 108 -45.28 5.72 5.78
N TYR A 109 -44.45 6.74 6.06
CA TYR A 109 -44.27 7.89 5.16
C TYR A 109 -43.54 7.50 3.87
N CYS A 110 -42.46 6.70 3.95
CA CYS A 110 -41.74 6.18 2.80
C CYS A 110 -42.61 5.24 1.93
N GLU A 111 -43.45 4.42 2.55
CA GLU A 111 -44.45 3.58 1.89
C GLU A 111 -45.48 4.42 1.12
N ASN A 112 -45.95 5.51 1.72
CA ASN A 112 -46.85 6.47 1.06
C ASN A 112 -46.16 7.22 -0.11
N PHE A 113 -44.93 7.70 0.08
CA PHE A 113 -44.14 8.35 -0.96
C PHE A 113 -43.90 7.40 -2.14
N ARG A 114 -43.51 6.14 -1.87
CA ARG A 114 -43.32 5.10 -2.90
C ARG A 114 -44.58 4.87 -3.75
N ARG A 115 -45.75 4.77 -3.10
CA ARG A 115 -47.04 4.60 -3.79
C ARG A 115 -47.38 5.79 -4.69
N GLN A 116 -47.04 7.00 -4.28
CA GLN A 116 -47.26 8.20 -5.10
C GLN A 116 -46.27 8.26 -6.27
N TYR A 117 -44.98 8.00 -6.04
CA TYR A 117 -43.98 7.93 -7.11
C TYR A 117 -44.36 6.91 -8.20
N THR A 118 -44.80 5.70 -7.84
CA THR A 118 -45.28 4.70 -8.80
C THR A 118 -46.53 5.15 -9.58
N ASN A 119 -47.33 6.08 -9.04
CA ASN A 119 -48.48 6.66 -9.77
C ASN A 119 -48.08 7.83 -10.69
N LEU A 120 -47.03 8.60 -10.37
CA LEU A 120 -46.52 9.68 -11.23
C LEU A 120 -45.60 9.14 -12.33
N CYS A 121 -44.79 8.13 -12.03
CA CYS A 121 -43.76 7.57 -12.91
C CYS A 121 -43.96 6.06 -13.10
N PRO A 122 -45.05 5.61 -13.75
CA PRO A 122 -45.41 4.19 -13.85
C PRO A 122 -44.40 3.35 -14.67
N ASP A 123 -43.67 3.99 -15.59
CA ASP A 123 -42.69 3.33 -16.46
C ASP A 123 -41.25 3.28 -15.86
N ARG A 124 -41.03 3.85 -14.66
CA ARG A 124 -39.73 3.84 -13.96
C ARG A 124 -39.64 2.74 -12.90
N THR A 125 -38.42 2.37 -12.54
CA THR A 125 -38.19 1.31 -11.54
C THR A 125 -38.56 1.74 -10.13
N ARG A 126 -38.87 0.77 -9.27
CA ARG A 126 -39.21 0.99 -7.86
C ARG A 126 -37.99 1.54 -7.10
N LEU A 127 -38.18 2.58 -6.30
CA LEU A 127 -37.12 3.18 -5.48
C LEU A 127 -36.68 2.28 -4.29
N LEU A 128 -35.37 2.24 -4.02
CA LEU A 128 -34.77 1.59 -2.85
C LEU A 128 -34.89 2.50 -1.62
N LEU A 129 -36.04 2.44 -0.96
CA LEU A 129 -36.34 3.25 0.23
C LEU A 129 -36.17 2.46 1.53
N ILE A 130 -36.76 1.26 1.59
CA ILE A 130 -36.95 0.47 2.81
C ILE A 130 -36.56 -1.00 2.63
N PRO A 131 -35.27 -1.33 2.39
CA PRO A 131 -34.81 -2.72 2.39
C PRO A 131 -34.93 -3.38 3.77
N GLU A 132 -34.94 -4.71 3.78
CA GLU A 132 -34.70 -5.50 4.99
C GLU A 132 -33.25 -5.34 5.48
N ASN A 133 -33.00 -5.61 6.76
CA ASN A 133 -31.67 -5.77 7.34
C ASN A 133 -31.32 -7.25 7.64
N GLU A 134 -30.22 -7.49 8.34
CA GLU A 134 -29.73 -8.82 8.75
C GLU A 134 -30.77 -9.64 9.53
N CYS A 135 -31.62 -8.98 10.31
CA CYS A 135 -32.68 -9.59 11.12
C CYS A 135 -34.06 -9.58 10.44
N GLY A 136 -34.15 -9.24 9.15
CA GLY A 136 -35.42 -9.17 8.41
C GLY A 136 -36.34 -8.01 8.83
N SER A 137 -35.81 -6.97 9.49
CA SER A 137 -36.55 -5.75 9.78
C SER A 137 -36.38 -4.74 8.65
N GLU A 138 -37.48 -4.18 8.13
CA GLU A 138 -37.42 -3.06 7.18
C GLU A 138 -36.79 -1.82 7.84
N LYS A 139 -35.81 -1.21 7.17
CA LYS A 139 -35.07 -0.02 7.64
C LYS A 139 -34.91 1.00 6.51
N PHE A 140 -34.98 2.30 6.84
CA PHE A 140 -34.83 3.36 5.84
C PHE A 140 -33.36 3.56 5.47
N VAL A 141 -33.03 3.57 4.17
CA VAL A 141 -31.63 3.58 3.67
C VAL A 141 -30.73 4.69 4.25
N CYS A 142 -31.29 5.88 4.54
CA CYS A 142 -30.52 6.97 5.13
C CYS A 142 -30.09 6.67 6.58
N THR A 143 -30.89 5.89 7.32
CA THR A 143 -30.55 5.47 8.70
C THR A 143 -29.59 4.28 8.74
N THR A 144 -29.36 3.60 7.62
CA THR A 144 -28.32 2.56 7.47
C THR A 144 -26.92 3.14 7.34
N LEU A 145 -26.79 4.39 6.87
CA LEU A 145 -25.53 5.13 6.89
C LEU A 145 -25.16 5.53 8.32
N ASN A 146 -23.88 5.37 8.68
CA ASN A 146 -23.38 5.64 10.03
C ASN A 146 -22.07 6.44 9.97
N PRO A 147 -22.14 7.79 9.92
CA PRO A 147 -20.96 8.67 9.83
C PRO A 147 -19.92 8.38 10.92
N THR A 148 -18.87 7.63 10.56
CA THR A 148 -17.85 7.12 11.51
C THR A 148 -16.45 7.55 11.10
N GLN A 149 -15.76 8.26 11.98
CA GLN A 149 -14.33 8.56 11.84
C GLN A 149 -13.50 7.45 12.53
N LEU A 150 -12.61 6.80 11.78
CA LEU A 150 -11.64 5.83 12.31
C LEU A 150 -10.30 6.49 12.68
N SER A 151 -9.46 5.81 13.44
CA SER A 151 -8.16 6.33 13.92
C SER A 151 -7.05 6.35 12.85
N TYR A 152 -7.30 5.80 11.66
CA TYR A 152 -6.28 5.61 10.61
C TYR A 152 -6.20 6.86 9.69
N PRO A 153 -5.07 7.60 9.63
CA PRO A 153 -4.99 8.86 8.89
C PRO A 153 -5.20 8.75 7.37
N GLU A 154 -4.87 7.61 6.78
CA GLU A 154 -5.11 7.28 5.36
C GLU A 154 -6.59 7.39 4.99
N LEU A 155 -7.50 7.14 5.93
CA LEU A 155 -8.95 7.18 5.70
C LEU A 155 -9.53 8.60 5.82
N TYR A 156 -8.69 9.62 6.07
CA TYR A 156 -9.10 11.03 6.11
C TYR A 156 -9.05 11.71 4.73
N THR A 157 -8.49 11.02 3.73
CA THR A 157 -8.59 11.40 2.32
C THR A 157 -9.53 10.44 1.59
N TRP A 158 -10.22 10.93 0.56
CA TRP A 158 -11.25 10.13 -0.12
C TRP A 158 -10.65 8.94 -0.88
N ASP A 159 -9.42 9.06 -1.37
CA ASP A 159 -8.70 8.05 -2.14
C ASP A 159 -8.21 6.89 -1.26
N GLY A 160 -7.66 7.20 -0.07
CA GLY A 160 -7.29 6.18 0.90
C GLY A 160 -8.51 5.44 1.49
N ALA A 161 -9.61 6.17 1.74
CA ALA A 161 -10.88 5.55 2.13
C ALA A 161 -11.46 4.65 1.03
N ALA A 162 -11.46 5.09 -0.22
CA ALA A 162 -11.94 4.32 -1.37
C ALA A 162 -11.07 3.09 -1.66
N SER A 163 -9.73 3.25 -1.61
CA SER A 163 -8.78 2.14 -1.78
C SER A 163 -8.91 1.11 -0.67
N LEU A 164 -9.13 1.51 0.60
CA LEU A 164 -9.38 0.54 1.67
C LEU A 164 -10.67 -0.24 1.41
N VAL A 165 -11.80 0.43 1.11
CA VAL A 165 -13.08 -0.28 0.90
C VAL A 165 -13.01 -1.24 -0.29
N ALA A 166 -12.34 -0.83 -1.37
CA ALA A 166 -12.15 -1.67 -2.55
C ALA A 166 -11.29 -2.92 -2.27
N ASP A 167 -10.30 -2.84 -1.38
CA ASP A 167 -9.36 -3.93 -1.05
C ASP A 167 -9.86 -4.83 0.09
N PHE A 168 -10.48 -4.23 1.11
CA PHE A 168 -10.91 -4.87 2.36
C PHE A 168 -12.12 -5.79 2.21
N LEU A 169 -12.94 -5.57 1.17
CA LEU A 169 -14.12 -6.37 0.88
C LEU A 169 -13.89 -7.30 -0.32
N GLU A 170 -14.46 -8.50 -0.25
CA GLU A 170 -14.63 -9.40 -1.38
C GLU A 170 -15.99 -9.16 -2.06
N PHE A 171 -15.96 -9.00 -3.39
CA PHE A 171 -17.10 -8.58 -4.19
C PHE A 171 -18.10 -9.72 -4.42
N VAL A 172 -19.38 -9.46 -4.11
CA VAL A 172 -20.51 -10.34 -4.41
C VAL A 172 -21.37 -9.72 -5.52
N PRO A 173 -21.59 -10.40 -6.66
CA PRO A 173 -22.43 -9.87 -7.73
C PRO A 173 -23.91 -9.83 -7.33
N LEU A 174 -24.63 -8.81 -7.80
CA LEU A 174 -26.07 -8.70 -7.61
C LEU A 174 -26.80 -9.68 -8.54
N VAL A 175 -27.62 -10.57 -7.97
CA VAL A 175 -28.36 -11.62 -8.71
C VAL A 175 -29.84 -11.61 -8.29
N PRO A 176 -30.79 -11.37 -9.22
CA PRO A 176 -30.59 -10.96 -10.60
C PRO A 176 -30.08 -9.51 -10.72
N SER A 177 -29.19 -9.25 -11.68
CA SER A 177 -28.52 -7.94 -11.83
C SER A 177 -29.42 -6.78 -12.28
N THR A 178 -30.70 -7.06 -12.50
CA THR A 178 -31.73 -6.13 -13.01
C THR A 178 -32.77 -5.74 -11.95
N GLU A 179 -32.67 -6.28 -10.72
CA GLU A 179 -33.55 -5.96 -9.61
C GLU A 179 -32.74 -5.35 -8.46
N LEU A 180 -33.36 -4.47 -7.67
CA LEU A 180 -32.73 -3.89 -6.48
C LEU A 180 -32.60 -4.93 -5.35
N PRO A 181 -31.57 -4.82 -4.49
CA PRO A 181 -31.39 -5.74 -3.38
C PRO A 181 -32.56 -5.62 -2.37
N LYS A 182 -33.13 -6.77 -1.99
CA LYS A 182 -34.22 -6.85 -1.00
C LYS A 182 -33.74 -6.55 0.42
N ARG A 183 -32.48 -6.89 0.70
CA ARG A 183 -31.78 -6.67 1.97
C ARG A 183 -30.57 -5.79 1.72
N LEU A 184 -30.29 -4.87 2.65
CA LEU A 184 -29.07 -4.07 2.69
C LEU A 184 -28.37 -4.33 4.03
N LEU A 185 -27.12 -4.80 4.01
CA LEU A 185 -26.37 -5.06 5.23
C LEU A 185 -25.92 -3.74 5.88
N SER A 186 -25.85 -3.71 7.21
CA SER A 186 -25.28 -2.57 7.93
C SER A 186 -23.75 -2.49 7.73
N PRO A 187 -23.14 -1.30 7.71
CA PRO A 187 -21.69 -1.15 7.54
C PRO A 187 -20.85 -1.97 8.52
N ALA A 188 -21.31 -2.15 9.76
CA ALA A 188 -20.65 -2.99 10.75
C ALA A 188 -20.67 -4.49 10.40
N THR A 189 -21.78 -5.01 9.86
CA THR A 189 -21.86 -6.40 9.39
C THR A 189 -21.00 -6.60 8.14
N THR A 190 -21.08 -5.69 7.17
CA THR A 190 -20.25 -5.70 5.95
C THR A 190 -18.77 -5.80 6.30
N VAL A 191 -18.33 -5.06 7.32
CA VAL A 191 -16.95 -5.14 7.85
C VAL A 191 -16.67 -6.46 8.58
N LYS A 192 -17.61 -6.97 9.38
CA LYS A 192 -17.46 -8.27 10.09
C LYS A 192 -17.33 -9.46 9.13
N ILE A 193 -18.07 -9.47 8.02
CA ILE A 193 -18.06 -10.58 7.03
C ILE A 193 -17.09 -10.35 5.86
N GLN A 194 -16.54 -9.14 5.75
CA GLN A 194 -15.67 -8.67 4.66
C GLN A 194 -16.21 -8.95 3.24
N LYS A 195 -17.52 -8.91 3.05
CA LYS A 195 -18.22 -9.22 1.79
C LYS A 195 -19.39 -8.27 1.57
N GLY A 196 -19.68 -7.93 0.32
CA GLY A 196 -20.77 -7.02 -0.04
C GLY A 196 -21.08 -6.97 -1.52
N THR A 197 -22.30 -6.53 -1.87
CA THR A 197 -22.61 -6.05 -3.22
C THR A 197 -22.15 -4.60 -3.39
N CYS A 198 -22.28 -4.03 -4.58
CA CYS A 198 -22.01 -2.60 -4.80
C CYS A 198 -22.78 -1.67 -3.85
N PHE A 199 -23.97 -2.07 -3.36
CA PHE A 199 -24.73 -1.31 -2.37
C PHE A 199 -24.06 -1.32 -0.98
N GLU A 200 -23.56 -2.46 -0.50
CA GLU A 200 -22.79 -2.54 0.75
C GLU A 200 -21.48 -1.74 0.66
N TYR A 201 -20.74 -1.85 -0.45
CA TYR A 201 -19.50 -1.08 -0.66
C TYR A 201 -19.79 0.43 -0.66
N ALA A 202 -20.79 0.90 -1.41
CA ALA A 202 -21.17 2.31 -1.46
C ALA A 202 -21.64 2.83 -0.10
N THR A 203 -22.43 2.03 0.64
CA THR A 203 -22.95 2.40 1.97
C THR A 203 -21.83 2.47 3.01
N LEU A 204 -20.85 1.55 2.97
CA LEU A 204 -19.66 1.60 3.83
C LEU A 204 -18.78 2.81 3.51
N LEU A 205 -18.44 3.02 2.23
CA LEU A 205 -17.59 4.13 1.79
C LEU A 205 -18.22 5.48 2.11
N CYS A 206 -19.51 5.67 1.80
CA CYS A 206 -20.24 6.89 2.13
C CYS A 206 -20.29 7.14 3.66
N SER A 207 -20.45 6.09 4.47
CA SER A 207 -20.41 6.21 5.95
C SER A 207 -19.05 6.68 6.48
N LEU A 208 -17.94 6.23 5.88
CA LEU A 208 -16.59 6.71 6.23
C LEU A 208 -16.36 8.16 5.79
N LEU A 209 -16.70 8.48 4.53
CA LEU A 209 -16.54 9.82 3.96
C LEU A 209 -17.37 10.88 4.70
N LEU A 210 -18.62 10.56 5.07
CA LEU A 210 -19.47 11.42 5.89
C LEU A 210 -18.92 11.60 7.30
N GLY A 211 -18.36 10.54 7.92
CA GLY A 211 -17.71 10.62 9.23
C GLY A 211 -16.48 11.53 9.24
N VAL A 212 -15.78 11.62 8.11
CA VAL A 212 -14.63 12.51 7.90
C VAL A 212 -15.06 13.93 7.48
N GLY A 213 -16.31 14.12 7.05
CA GLY A 213 -16.90 15.42 6.72
C GLY A 213 -16.91 15.81 5.23
N TYR A 214 -16.73 14.86 4.31
CA TYR A 214 -17.01 15.06 2.89
C TYR A 214 -18.53 15.20 2.64
N ASP A 215 -18.94 15.89 1.56
CA ASP A 215 -20.35 15.94 1.14
C ASP A 215 -20.64 14.73 0.22
N ALA A 216 -20.68 13.54 0.83
CA ALA A 216 -20.80 12.25 0.15
C ALA A 216 -22.24 11.71 0.16
N TYR A 217 -22.60 11.05 -0.94
CA TYR A 217 -23.93 10.49 -1.19
C TYR A 217 -23.78 9.10 -1.81
N VAL A 218 -24.61 8.14 -1.37
CA VAL A 218 -24.80 6.89 -2.13
C VAL A 218 -25.70 7.20 -3.33
N VAL A 219 -25.32 6.70 -4.50
CA VAL A 219 -26.06 6.79 -5.75
C VAL A 219 -26.63 5.42 -6.08
N SER A 220 -27.88 5.36 -6.52
CA SER A 220 -28.48 4.16 -7.12
C SER A 220 -28.99 4.49 -8.52
N GLY A 221 -28.60 3.65 -9.49
CA GLY A 221 -28.92 3.84 -10.89
C GLY A 221 -28.46 2.66 -11.73
N TYR A 222 -28.08 2.93 -12.98
CA TYR A 222 -27.69 1.92 -13.94
C TYR A 222 -26.23 2.08 -14.37
N ALA A 223 -25.54 0.98 -14.66
CA ALA A 223 -24.15 0.99 -15.11
C ALA A 223 -23.88 -0.03 -16.23
N THR A 224 -22.70 0.05 -16.84
CA THR A 224 -22.23 -0.95 -17.81
C THR A 224 -21.99 -2.30 -17.15
N ARG A 225 -22.13 -3.41 -17.90
CA ARG A 225 -21.82 -4.78 -17.45
C ARG A 225 -20.45 -4.87 -16.81
N GLU A 226 -19.46 -4.23 -17.41
CA GLU A 226 -18.08 -4.23 -16.96
C GLU A 226 -17.93 -3.58 -15.57
N CYS A 227 -18.69 -2.52 -15.30
CA CYS A 227 -18.77 -1.88 -13.99
C CYS A 227 -19.50 -2.78 -12.97
N CYS A 228 -20.69 -3.28 -13.32
CA CYS A 228 -21.55 -4.11 -12.44
C CYS A 228 -20.90 -5.43 -11.98
N TYR A 229 -19.92 -5.96 -12.73
CA TYR A 229 -19.23 -7.22 -12.41
C TYR A 229 -17.72 -7.05 -12.18
N MET A 230 -17.21 -5.82 -12.06
CA MET A 230 -15.79 -5.53 -11.85
C MET A 230 -14.86 -6.11 -12.95
N ASP A 231 -15.34 -6.24 -14.20
CA ASP A 231 -14.58 -6.77 -15.34
C ASP A 231 -13.56 -5.74 -15.87
N GLN A 232 -12.36 -5.75 -15.28
CA GLN A 232 -11.24 -4.90 -15.68
C GLN A 232 -10.44 -5.48 -16.86
N THR A 233 -10.81 -6.64 -17.43
CA THR A 233 -9.97 -7.40 -18.38
C THR A 233 -9.69 -6.69 -19.71
N ARG A 234 -10.47 -5.65 -20.04
CA ARG A 234 -10.30 -4.81 -21.25
C ARG A 234 -9.49 -3.54 -20.98
N LEU A 235 -9.36 -3.14 -19.71
CA LEU A 235 -8.65 -1.93 -19.29
C LEU A 235 -7.15 -2.14 -19.33
N ILE A 236 -6.40 -1.08 -19.68
CA ILE A 236 -4.94 -1.07 -19.56
C ILE A 236 -4.60 -0.96 -18.06
N SER A 237 -3.71 -1.83 -17.57
CA SER A 237 -3.28 -1.81 -16.17
C SER A 237 -2.50 -0.52 -15.87
N PRO A 238 -2.84 0.24 -14.80
CA PRO A 238 -2.14 1.47 -14.43
C PRO A 238 -0.68 1.24 -13.99
N TYR A 239 -0.31 -0.03 -13.75
CA TYR A 239 1.06 -0.43 -13.38
C TYR A 239 1.97 -0.72 -14.58
N VAL A 240 1.43 -0.79 -15.80
CA VAL A 240 2.24 -0.86 -17.02
C VAL A 240 2.85 0.52 -17.23
N LYS A 241 4.19 0.57 -17.33
CA LYS A 241 4.88 1.81 -17.67
C LYS A 241 4.44 2.25 -19.05
N CYS A 242 3.66 3.33 -19.13
CA CYS A 242 3.53 4.08 -20.36
C CYS A 242 4.94 4.55 -20.74
N GLU A 243 5.40 4.22 -21.95
CA GLU A 243 6.67 4.79 -22.42
C GLU A 243 6.46 6.29 -22.62
N GLU A 244 6.99 7.08 -21.70
CA GLU A 244 7.18 8.51 -21.89
C GLU A 244 7.91 8.70 -23.22
N LYS A 245 7.15 9.12 -24.25
CA LYS A 245 7.71 9.49 -25.55
C LYS A 245 8.66 10.64 -25.30
N ARG A 246 9.94 10.32 -25.13
CA ARG A 246 11.02 11.30 -25.05
C ARG A 246 10.94 12.13 -26.31
N VAL A 247 10.37 13.33 -26.19
CA VAL A 247 10.45 14.36 -27.20
C VAL A 247 11.94 14.68 -27.29
N SER A 248 12.61 14.08 -28.26
CA SER A 248 13.95 14.47 -28.66
C SER A 248 13.84 15.88 -29.20
N SER A 249 14.03 16.87 -28.32
CA SER A 249 14.30 18.23 -28.72
C SER A 249 15.46 18.18 -29.70
N GLU A 250 15.20 18.56 -30.95
CA GLU A 250 16.22 18.67 -31.97
C GLU A 250 17.17 19.79 -31.53
N GLU A 251 18.28 19.42 -30.89
CA GLU A 251 19.31 20.38 -30.52
C GLU A 251 19.90 20.96 -31.81
N GLU A 252 19.55 22.22 -32.11
CA GLU A 252 20.14 22.97 -33.20
C GLU A 252 21.66 23.10 -32.96
N THR A 253 22.43 22.18 -33.56
CA THR A 253 23.87 22.05 -33.31
C THR A 253 24.63 23.20 -33.97
N ASP A 254 24.80 24.27 -33.20
CA ASP A 254 25.40 25.54 -33.60
C ASP A 254 26.72 25.33 -34.37
N SER A 255 26.71 25.69 -35.65
CA SER A 255 27.67 25.13 -36.62
C SER A 255 29.09 25.65 -36.41
N LYS A 256 29.96 24.81 -35.83
CA LYS A 256 31.34 25.19 -35.52
C LYS A 256 32.13 25.48 -36.81
N LYS A 257 32.46 26.76 -37.00
CA LYS A 257 33.00 27.43 -38.20
C LYS A 257 34.27 26.82 -38.83
N TYR A 258 34.89 25.82 -38.20
CA TYR A 258 36.11 25.14 -38.66
C TYR A 258 36.00 23.62 -38.54
N LEU A 259 35.10 23.02 -39.32
CA LEU A 259 35.08 21.57 -39.52
C LEU A 259 36.14 21.15 -40.54
N ILE A 260 37.05 20.27 -40.13
CA ILE A 260 37.93 19.54 -41.05
C ILE A 260 37.02 18.72 -41.98
N ARG A 261 37.15 18.90 -43.30
CA ARG A 261 36.37 18.11 -44.25
C ARG A 261 36.74 16.63 -44.07
N PRO A 262 35.76 15.72 -43.90
CA PRO A 262 36.05 14.29 -43.87
C PRO A 262 36.69 13.85 -45.21
N PRO A 263 37.40 12.71 -45.23
CA PRO A 263 37.87 12.12 -46.47
C PRO A 263 36.74 12.02 -47.49
N ARG A 264 37.05 12.21 -48.79
CA ARG A 264 36.05 12.01 -49.84
C ARG A 264 35.59 10.55 -49.82
N ASP A 265 34.35 10.35 -49.41
CA ASP A 265 33.64 9.11 -49.64
C ASP A 265 33.61 8.84 -51.15
N LEU A 266 33.93 7.61 -51.52
CA LEU A 266 34.00 7.12 -52.91
C LEU A 266 32.81 6.22 -53.26
N THR A 267 31.90 5.98 -52.32
CA THR A 267 30.64 5.26 -52.57
C THR A 267 29.66 6.14 -53.36
N SER A 268 28.74 5.51 -54.10
CA SER A 268 27.83 6.24 -54.97
C SER A 268 26.73 6.94 -54.16
N GLN A 269 26.66 8.27 -54.26
CA GLN A 269 25.59 9.06 -53.64
C GLN A 269 24.19 8.64 -54.14
N PHE A 270 24.09 8.06 -55.34
CA PHE A 270 22.84 7.49 -55.85
C PHE A 270 22.46 6.19 -55.14
N GLU A 271 23.43 5.31 -54.86
CA GLU A 271 23.20 4.07 -54.11
C GLU A 271 22.84 4.37 -52.65
N GLN A 272 23.53 5.33 -52.02
CA GLN A 272 23.16 5.84 -50.69
C GLN A 272 21.73 6.40 -50.67
N ALA A 273 21.34 7.19 -51.69
CA ALA A 273 20.00 7.76 -51.78
C ALA A 273 18.91 6.70 -52.05
N CYS A 274 19.20 5.67 -52.86
CA CYS A 274 18.29 4.54 -53.06
C CYS A 274 18.08 3.75 -51.77
N LEU A 275 19.16 3.35 -51.09
CA LEU A 275 19.08 2.61 -49.82
C LEU A 275 18.38 3.42 -48.71
N ALA A 276 18.65 4.72 -48.62
CA ALA A 276 17.96 5.60 -47.69
C ALA A 276 16.45 5.68 -47.99
N LYS A 277 16.06 5.74 -49.26
CA LYS A 277 14.66 5.77 -49.69
C LYS A 277 13.95 4.43 -49.48
N GLU A 278 14.63 3.31 -49.70
CA GLU A 278 14.12 1.96 -49.42
C GLU A 278 13.88 1.77 -47.92
N LEU A 279 14.84 2.15 -47.08
CA LEU A 279 14.75 2.09 -45.62
C LEU A 279 13.66 3.03 -45.08
N GLN A 280 13.49 4.23 -45.66
CA GLN A 280 12.36 5.11 -45.36
C GLN A 280 11.01 4.47 -45.74
N ALA A 281 10.90 3.90 -46.94
CA ALA A 281 9.68 3.24 -47.40
C ALA A 281 9.37 1.93 -46.64
N GLU A 282 10.37 1.28 -46.06
CA GLU A 282 10.20 0.16 -45.12
C GLU A 282 9.73 0.65 -43.75
N ALA A 283 10.32 1.72 -43.20
CA ALA A 283 9.90 2.34 -41.96
C ALA A 283 8.46 2.91 -42.01
N GLU A 284 8.06 3.53 -43.13
CA GLU A 284 6.67 3.97 -43.35
C GLU A 284 5.70 2.80 -43.42
N ARG A 285 6.06 1.69 -44.06
CA ARG A 285 5.23 0.47 -44.09
C ARG A 285 5.09 -0.15 -42.71
N ALA A 286 6.19 -0.32 -41.97
CA ALA A 286 6.16 -0.82 -40.60
C ALA A 286 5.36 0.08 -39.65
N ARG A 287 5.36 1.41 -39.88
CA ARG A 287 4.50 2.35 -39.15
C ARG A 287 3.02 2.14 -39.48
N LEU A 288 2.65 2.04 -40.75
CA LEU A 288 1.27 1.83 -41.18
C LEU A 288 0.72 0.47 -40.71
N GLU A 289 1.54 -0.58 -40.77
CA GLU A 289 1.21 -1.92 -40.25
C GLU A 289 0.98 -1.88 -38.73
N LYS A 290 1.82 -1.14 -37.99
CA LYS A 290 1.63 -0.92 -36.54
C LYS A 290 0.37 -0.11 -36.22
N GLU A 291 0.06 0.92 -37.00
CA GLU A 291 -1.13 1.76 -36.85
C GLU A 291 -2.42 0.97 -37.16
N GLN A 292 -2.40 0.11 -38.19
CA GLN A 292 -3.48 -0.84 -38.48
C GLN A 292 -3.66 -1.87 -37.37
N ALA A 293 -2.56 -2.47 -36.87
CA ALA A 293 -2.62 -3.42 -35.76
C ALA A 293 -3.11 -2.77 -34.44
N GLU A 294 -2.78 -1.51 -34.19
CA GLU A 294 -3.30 -0.75 -33.03
C GLU A 294 -4.81 -0.52 -33.15
N LEU A 295 -5.32 -0.14 -34.33
CA LEU A 295 -6.75 0.04 -34.59
C LEU A 295 -7.54 -1.29 -34.53
N GLU A 296 -7.02 -2.37 -35.10
CA GLU A 296 -7.62 -3.71 -35.00
C GLU A 296 -7.64 -4.19 -33.54
N GLU A 297 -6.58 -3.90 -32.77
CA GLU A 297 -6.55 -4.26 -31.36
C GLU A 297 -7.54 -3.43 -30.53
N GLU A 298 -7.68 -2.13 -30.80
CA GLU A 298 -8.70 -1.27 -30.17
C GLU A 298 -10.12 -1.74 -30.50
N GLU A 299 -10.43 -2.05 -31.76
CA GLU A 299 -11.75 -2.56 -32.13
C GLU A 299 -12.05 -3.89 -31.44
N ALA A 300 -11.11 -4.83 -31.47
CA ALA A 300 -11.24 -6.10 -30.76
C ALA A 300 -11.30 -5.93 -29.22
N CYS A 301 -10.89 -4.78 -28.66
CA CYS A 301 -10.97 -4.51 -27.21
C CYS A 301 -12.32 -3.94 -26.77
N LYS A 302 -13.19 -3.50 -27.69
CA LYS A 302 -14.54 -3.02 -27.37
C LYS A 302 -15.38 -4.15 -26.73
N PRO A 303 -16.24 -3.85 -25.76
CA PRO A 303 -17.08 -4.86 -25.13
C PRO A 303 -18.07 -5.45 -26.15
N PRO A 304 -18.35 -6.78 -26.12
CA PRO A 304 -19.41 -7.36 -26.93
C PRO A 304 -20.77 -6.80 -26.50
N ARG A 305 -21.68 -6.58 -27.45
CA ARG A 305 -23.03 -6.02 -27.22
C ARG A 305 -23.70 -6.70 -26.01
N ASP A 306 -24.14 -5.91 -25.04
CA ASP A 306 -24.83 -6.40 -23.85
C ASP A 306 -26.36 -6.36 -24.07
N PRO A 307 -27.09 -7.49 -24.02
CA PRO A 307 -28.55 -7.52 -24.11
C PRO A 307 -29.26 -6.76 -22.98
N LEU A 308 -28.59 -6.52 -21.85
CA LEU A 308 -29.14 -5.82 -20.68
C LEU A 308 -28.50 -4.44 -20.46
N TYR A 309 -27.93 -3.83 -21.52
CA TYR A 309 -27.36 -2.49 -21.45
C TYR A 309 -28.41 -1.46 -20.97
N GLY A 310 -28.07 -0.70 -19.93
CA GLY A 310 -28.99 0.26 -19.30
C GLY A 310 -30.03 -0.36 -18.35
N LEU A 311 -30.10 -1.69 -18.22
CA LEU A 311 -31.02 -2.39 -17.31
C LEU A 311 -30.35 -2.95 -16.04
N ARG A 312 -29.01 -2.91 -15.98
CA ARG A 312 -28.25 -3.44 -14.82
C ARG A 312 -28.18 -2.40 -13.72
N VAL A 313 -28.66 -2.80 -12.54
CA VAL A 313 -28.70 -1.96 -11.33
C VAL A 313 -27.32 -1.95 -10.69
N HIS A 314 -26.84 -0.75 -10.32
CA HIS A 314 -25.55 -0.55 -9.65
C HIS A 314 -25.63 0.57 -8.61
N ALA A 315 -24.69 0.57 -7.67
CA ALA A 315 -24.55 1.61 -6.66
C ALA A 315 -23.10 2.09 -6.54
N TRP A 316 -22.94 3.40 -6.43
CA TRP A 316 -21.64 4.07 -6.34
C TRP A 316 -21.73 5.29 -5.42
N VAL A 317 -20.65 6.06 -5.28
CA VAL A 317 -20.64 7.27 -4.43
C VAL A 317 -20.47 8.53 -5.27
N LEU A 318 -21.25 9.57 -4.95
CA LEU A 318 -21.09 10.94 -5.45
C LEU A 318 -20.52 11.80 -4.32
N VAL A 319 -19.51 12.61 -4.63
CA VAL A 319 -18.96 13.62 -3.72
C VAL A 319 -19.17 15.01 -4.34
N LEU A 320 -19.87 15.89 -3.62
CA LEU A 320 -20.09 17.27 -4.05
C LEU A 320 -18.96 18.22 -3.61
N ALA A 321 -18.75 19.28 -4.38
CA ALA A 321 -17.69 20.26 -4.16
C ALA A 321 -17.91 21.14 -2.91
N GLY A 322 -16.80 21.72 -2.41
CA GLY A 322 -16.81 22.78 -1.38
C GLY A 322 -16.51 22.31 0.04
N LYS A 323 -16.88 21.07 0.43
CA LYS A 323 -16.38 20.47 1.69
C LYS A 323 -15.02 19.80 1.47
N ARG A 324 -14.19 19.73 2.52
CA ARG A 324 -12.89 19.01 2.52
C ARG A 324 -11.99 19.35 1.31
N GLU A 325 -11.99 20.62 0.91
CA GLU A 325 -11.19 21.17 -0.20
C GLU A 325 -11.47 20.53 -1.58
N VAL A 326 -12.60 19.82 -1.76
CA VAL A 326 -13.02 19.26 -3.05
C VAL A 326 -13.37 20.40 -4.03
N PRO A 327 -12.67 20.55 -5.18
CA PRO A 327 -12.84 21.69 -6.08
C PRO A 327 -14.04 21.53 -7.02
N GLU A 328 -14.28 20.30 -7.51
CA GLU A 328 -15.33 19.94 -8.47
C GLU A 328 -16.00 18.64 -8.00
N ALA A 329 -17.27 18.45 -8.32
CA ALA A 329 -18.00 17.25 -7.93
C ALA A 329 -17.60 16.04 -8.80
N PHE A 330 -17.52 14.85 -8.21
CA PHE A 330 -17.03 13.64 -8.89
C PHE A 330 -17.67 12.37 -8.33
N PHE A 331 -17.59 11.29 -9.10
CA PHE A 331 -18.00 9.95 -8.66
C PHE A 331 -16.80 9.15 -8.16
N ILE A 332 -17.04 8.23 -7.23
CA ILE A 332 -16.10 7.18 -6.83
C ILE A 332 -16.76 5.83 -7.09
N GLU A 333 -16.10 4.96 -7.85
CA GLU A 333 -16.52 3.58 -8.05
C GLU A 333 -16.05 2.71 -6.86
N PRO A 334 -16.94 2.27 -5.95
CA PRO A 334 -16.52 1.66 -4.70
C PRO A 334 -15.84 0.30 -4.87
N LEU A 335 -16.15 -0.45 -5.93
CA LEU A 335 -15.54 -1.75 -6.19
C LEU A 335 -14.06 -1.65 -6.58
N THR A 336 -13.66 -0.55 -7.23
CA THR A 336 -12.29 -0.33 -7.72
C THR A 336 -11.49 0.68 -6.91
N GLY A 337 -12.17 1.56 -6.16
CA GLY A 337 -11.57 2.68 -5.44
C GLY A 337 -11.23 3.89 -6.32
N ILE A 338 -11.63 3.88 -7.60
CA ILE A 338 -11.23 4.86 -8.61
C ILE A 338 -12.25 6.01 -8.69
N ALA A 339 -11.75 7.25 -8.79
CA ALA A 339 -12.56 8.42 -9.08
C ALA A 339 -12.83 8.58 -10.59
N HIS A 340 -14.05 9.01 -10.92
CA HIS A 340 -14.51 9.27 -12.28
C HIS A 340 -15.19 10.64 -12.38
N PRO A 341 -15.03 11.35 -13.53
CA PRO A 341 -15.75 12.61 -13.77
C PRO A 341 -17.25 12.36 -13.93
N LEU A 342 -18.05 13.42 -13.84
CA LEU A 342 -19.50 13.36 -13.99
C LEU A 342 -19.96 12.98 -15.42
N ASP A 343 -19.10 13.16 -16.43
CA ASP A 343 -19.30 12.74 -17.83
C ASP A 343 -18.65 11.36 -18.10
N THR A 344 -18.84 10.39 -17.22
CA THR A 344 -18.25 9.04 -17.34
C THR A 344 -19.16 8.09 -18.11
N PRO A 345 -18.68 7.37 -19.15
CA PRO A 345 -19.49 6.40 -19.90
C PRO A 345 -19.76 5.09 -19.13
N LEU A 346 -19.32 4.98 -17.86
CA LEU A 346 -19.52 3.81 -17.01
C LEU A 346 -20.93 3.74 -16.42
N TYR A 347 -21.54 4.89 -16.12
CA TYR A 347 -22.87 4.99 -15.54
C TYR A 347 -23.87 5.49 -16.58
N LEU A 348 -25.03 4.83 -16.65
CA LEU A 348 -25.99 4.94 -17.75
C LEU A 348 -27.27 5.70 -17.37
N GLY A 349 -27.43 6.06 -16.10
CA GLY A 349 -28.54 6.85 -15.57
C GLY A 349 -28.62 6.76 -14.05
N ILE A 350 -29.23 7.76 -13.41
CA ILE A 350 -29.38 7.83 -11.94
C ILE A 350 -30.87 7.92 -11.60
N GLU A 351 -31.34 7.05 -10.71
CA GLU A 351 -32.72 7.05 -10.21
C GLU A 351 -32.83 7.84 -8.90
N SER A 352 -31.85 7.69 -7.99
CA SER A 352 -31.87 8.31 -6.66
C SER A 352 -30.48 8.50 -6.07
N VAL A 353 -30.36 9.45 -5.13
CA VAL A 353 -29.17 9.67 -4.30
C VAL A 353 -29.58 9.90 -2.84
N TRP A 354 -28.77 9.46 -1.87
CA TRP A 354 -29.05 9.70 -0.45
C TRP A 354 -27.79 9.80 0.41
N ASN A 355 -27.93 10.46 1.56
CA ASN A 355 -26.90 10.54 2.58
C ASN A 355 -27.51 10.36 3.98
N ALA A 356 -26.76 10.62 5.05
CA ALA A 356 -27.25 10.48 6.43
C ALA A 356 -28.29 11.55 6.85
N ASN A 357 -28.71 12.44 5.94
CA ASN A 357 -29.67 13.51 6.23
C ASN A 357 -30.98 13.37 5.46
N ASN A 358 -30.94 12.98 4.17
CA ASN A 358 -32.13 12.91 3.31
C ASN A 358 -31.94 11.95 2.12
N TYR A 359 -33.05 11.71 1.41
CA TYR A 359 -33.14 10.93 0.18
C TYR A 359 -33.70 11.83 -0.93
N TRP A 360 -33.08 11.81 -2.10
CA TRP A 360 -33.48 12.58 -3.29
C TRP A 360 -33.74 11.64 -4.46
N VAL A 361 -34.85 11.87 -5.16
CA VAL A 361 -35.21 11.19 -6.41
C VAL A 361 -34.86 12.09 -7.58
N ASN A 362 -34.21 11.54 -8.60
CA ASN A 362 -33.95 12.28 -9.83
C ASN A 362 -35.25 12.40 -10.65
N MET A 363 -35.63 13.61 -11.05
CA MET A 363 -36.82 13.89 -11.87
C MET A 363 -36.48 14.36 -13.29
N GLN A 364 -35.19 14.32 -13.68
CA GLN A 364 -34.69 14.72 -14.98
C GLN A 364 -34.89 13.62 -16.05
N ASP A 365 -34.80 13.99 -17.33
CA ASP A 365 -34.75 13.01 -18.43
C ASP A 365 -33.34 12.40 -18.53
N CYS A 366 -33.25 11.09 -18.30
CA CYS A 366 -32.03 10.29 -18.41
C CYS A 366 -31.81 9.69 -19.82
N SER A 367 -32.56 10.11 -20.84
CA SER A 367 -32.48 9.54 -22.21
C SER A 367 -31.08 9.60 -22.86
N THR A 368 -30.24 10.54 -22.41
CA THR A 368 -28.82 10.66 -22.81
C THR A 368 -27.82 10.19 -21.75
N GLY A 369 -28.28 9.46 -20.72
CA GLY A 369 -27.46 9.06 -19.58
C GLY A 369 -27.19 10.20 -18.60
N ILE A 370 -25.96 10.32 -18.12
CA ILE A 370 -25.57 11.29 -17.07
C ILE A 370 -24.89 12.57 -17.60
N ALA A 371 -24.46 12.60 -18.86
CA ALA A 371 -23.61 13.65 -19.45
C ALA A 371 -24.16 15.09 -19.37
N HIS A 372 -25.47 15.26 -19.20
CA HIS A 372 -26.16 16.56 -19.20
C HIS A 372 -27.05 16.77 -17.95
N MET A 373 -26.82 16.01 -16.88
CA MET A 373 -27.63 16.07 -15.66
C MET A 373 -27.17 17.21 -14.72
N ASP A 374 -28.11 17.92 -14.10
CA ASP A 374 -27.84 18.84 -13.00
C ASP A 374 -27.66 18.06 -11.69
N TYR A 375 -26.59 18.37 -10.95
CA TYR A 375 -26.24 17.78 -9.65
C TYR A 375 -26.57 18.68 -8.46
N ASN A 376 -27.18 19.84 -8.71
CA ASN A 376 -27.64 20.75 -7.66
C ASN A 376 -28.87 20.18 -6.93
N LEU A 377 -28.66 19.46 -5.84
CA LEU A 377 -29.72 18.84 -5.04
C LEU A 377 -30.66 19.85 -4.33
N ASP A 378 -30.35 21.15 -4.36
CA ASP A 378 -31.26 22.22 -3.92
C ASP A 378 -32.28 22.62 -5.02
N ASN A 379 -32.15 22.09 -6.25
CA ASN A 379 -33.01 22.38 -7.40
C ASN A 379 -34.25 21.46 -7.45
N GLY A 380 -35.36 21.89 -6.85
CA GLY A 380 -36.63 21.16 -6.78
C GLY A 380 -37.38 20.91 -8.10
N LEU A 381 -36.85 21.33 -9.26
CA LEU A 381 -37.35 20.91 -10.58
C LEU A 381 -36.62 19.67 -11.12
N HIS A 382 -35.51 19.29 -10.50
CA HIS A 382 -34.62 18.22 -10.95
C HIS A 382 -34.40 17.15 -9.89
N TRP A 383 -34.49 17.52 -8.60
CA TRP A 383 -34.36 16.63 -7.45
C TRP A 383 -35.54 16.77 -6.49
N GLU A 384 -36.35 15.71 -6.39
CA GLU A 384 -37.48 15.59 -5.47
C GLU A 384 -36.97 15.00 -4.15
N TYR A 385 -36.98 15.80 -3.07
CA TYR A 385 -36.55 15.36 -1.74
C TYR A 385 -37.67 14.65 -0.97
N LEU A 386 -37.33 13.60 -0.22
CA LEU A 386 -38.30 12.85 0.58
C LEU A 386 -38.69 13.58 1.88
N LEU A 387 -37.71 14.19 2.57
CA LEU A 387 -37.93 14.94 3.81
C LEU A 387 -37.83 16.45 3.57
N PRO A 388 -38.84 17.27 3.95
CA PRO A 388 -38.79 18.73 3.79
C PRO A 388 -37.74 19.47 4.64
N SER A 389 -37.08 18.79 5.57
CA SER A 389 -36.05 19.32 6.46
C SER A 389 -34.69 19.56 5.77
N GLY A 390 -34.65 20.47 4.79
CA GLY A 390 -33.41 20.81 4.09
C GLY A 390 -33.35 22.16 3.38
N SER A 391 -34.46 22.68 2.83
CA SER A 391 -34.44 23.85 1.93
C SER A 391 -34.11 25.21 2.60
N ILE A 392 -33.73 25.21 3.88
CA ILE A 392 -33.13 26.36 4.57
C ILE A 392 -31.63 26.15 4.73
N ARG A 393 -30.92 26.00 3.59
CA ARG A 393 -29.52 26.46 3.48
C ARG A 393 -29.53 27.99 3.62
N ALA A 394 -29.57 28.47 4.85
CA ALA A 394 -29.43 29.89 5.16
C ALA A 394 -28.10 30.38 4.57
N LYS A 395 -28.16 31.36 3.67
CA LYS A 395 -26.99 31.84 2.92
C LYS A 395 -25.90 32.29 3.89
N SER A 396 -24.74 31.64 3.82
CA SER A 396 -23.56 31.97 4.64
C SER A 396 -23.06 33.38 4.27
N GLY A 397 -23.49 34.37 5.05
CA GLY A 397 -23.33 35.80 4.71
C GLY A 397 -23.11 36.75 5.88
N THR A 398 -22.96 36.25 7.11
CA THR A 398 -22.60 37.06 8.28
C THR A 398 -21.74 36.27 9.27
N VAL A 399 -20.47 36.70 9.37
CA VAL A 399 -19.52 36.75 10.50
C VAL A 399 -19.62 35.76 11.68
N ASP A 400 -18.46 35.33 12.15
CA ASP A 400 -18.21 34.46 13.29
C ASP A 400 -18.95 34.84 14.59
N LEU A 401 -19.37 33.80 15.34
CA LEU A 401 -19.22 33.75 16.80
C LEU A 401 -19.47 32.32 17.32
N GLU A 402 -18.47 31.72 17.96
CA GLU A 402 -18.67 30.56 18.82
C GLU A 402 -19.53 30.96 20.03
N PHE A 403 -20.50 30.14 20.46
CA PHE A 403 -20.80 30.00 21.90
C PHE A 403 -21.54 28.68 22.21
N GLY A 404 -21.40 28.23 23.47
CA GLY A 404 -21.75 26.88 23.91
C GLY A 404 -23.24 26.60 24.17
N ARG A 405 -23.58 25.32 24.08
CA ARG A 405 -24.93 24.74 24.23
C ARG A 405 -25.45 24.76 25.69
N SER A 406 -26.01 25.88 26.15
CA SER A 406 -26.79 25.89 27.41
C SER A 406 -27.79 27.06 27.53
N GLN A 407 -28.97 26.75 28.07
CA GLN A 407 -30.04 27.66 28.54
C GLN A 407 -30.79 28.52 27.49
N LEU A 408 -32.12 28.37 27.48
CA LEU A 408 -33.22 29.29 27.07
C LEU A 408 -34.48 28.38 26.98
N THR A 409 -35.37 28.27 27.97
CA THR A 409 -36.37 29.25 28.46
C THR A 409 -37.26 29.85 27.36
N ASP A 410 -38.21 29.04 26.90
CA ASP A 410 -39.65 29.36 26.92
C ASP A 410 -40.03 30.83 26.64
N THR A 411 -40.14 31.18 25.36
CA THR A 411 -40.93 32.34 24.89
C THR A 411 -41.72 31.96 23.65
N SER A 412 -43.05 31.96 23.76
CA SER A 412 -43.95 31.77 22.63
C SER A 412 -44.29 33.11 21.99
N ASP A 413 -43.87 33.35 20.74
CA ASP A 413 -44.64 34.12 19.75
C ASP A 413 -43.99 34.04 18.36
N TRP A 414 -44.60 33.25 17.45
CA TRP A 414 -44.36 33.35 16.01
C TRP A 414 -45.68 33.14 15.26
N ALA A 415 -45.84 33.83 14.14
CA ALA A 415 -47.14 34.02 13.49
C ALA A 415 -47.77 32.74 12.93
N ARG A 416 -49.10 32.64 13.03
CA ARG A 416 -49.90 31.48 12.59
C ARG A 416 -50.29 31.57 11.11
N GLU A 417 -49.34 31.39 10.20
CA GLU A 417 -49.68 31.09 8.80
C GLU A 417 -49.78 29.58 8.54
N ALA A 418 -50.71 29.21 7.66
CA ALA A 418 -51.20 27.85 7.53
C ALA A 418 -50.41 27.05 6.48
N LEU A 419 -49.22 26.56 6.85
CA LEU A 419 -48.49 25.56 6.08
C LEU A 419 -49.32 24.27 5.97
N GLN A 420 -49.96 24.11 4.80
CA GLN A 420 -50.68 22.91 4.39
C GLN A 420 -49.69 21.89 3.82
N VAL A 421 -49.14 21.04 4.70
CA VAL A 421 -48.26 19.93 4.29
C VAL A 421 -49.08 18.88 3.55
N GLN A 422 -49.09 18.99 2.22
CA GLN A 422 -49.30 17.86 1.33
C GLN A 422 -47.96 17.15 1.08
N SER A 423 -48.00 16.02 0.39
CA SER A 423 -46.79 15.39 -0.13
C SER A 423 -46.04 16.34 -1.05
N THR A 424 -44.71 16.24 -1.11
CA THR A 424 -43.83 17.07 -1.93
C THR A 424 -44.07 16.91 -3.43
N LEU A 425 -44.52 15.72 -3.84
CA LEU A 425 -44.90 15.34 -5.20
C LEU A 425 -46.10 16.18 -5.70
N ASN A 426 -45.78 17.37 -6.23
CA ASN A 426 -46.76 18.38 -6.66
C ASN A 426 -47.56 17.92 -7.87
N PHE A 427 -48.87 17.76 -7.68
CA PHE A 427 -49.83 17.28 -8.69
C PHE A 427 -49.97 18.20 -9.93
N GLU A 428 -49.44 19.43 -9.88
CA GLU A 428 -49.65 20.46 -10.92
C GLU A 428 -48.55 20.48 -12.01
N LEU A 429 -47.47 19.70 -11.88
CA LEU A 429 -46.28 19.78 -12.75
C LEU A 429 -46.37 19.01 -14.09
N ILE A 430 -47.50 18.39 -14.43
CA ILE A 430 -47.73 17.78 -15.76
C ILE A 430 -49.00 18.37 -16.42
N SER A 431 -48.90 19.61 -16.86
CA SER A 431 -49.76 20.17 -17.90
C SER A 431 -48.97 21.22 -18.70
N HIS A 432 -49.10 21.20 -20.04
CA HIS A 432 -48.24 21.90 -21.02
C HIS A 432 -46.79 21.33 -21.04
N ASP A 433 -46.26 20.69 -22.08
CA ASP A 433 -46.63 20.65 -23.51
C ASP A 433 -46.45 19.26 -24.14
N SER A 434 -47.32 18.88 -25.10
CA SER A 434 -47.15 17.66 -25.92
C SER A 434 -48.07 17.56 -27.15
N THR A 435 -48.19 18.63 -27.96
CA THR A 435 -48.95 18.61 -29.24
C THR A 435 -48.23 19.23 -30.44
N GLN A 436 -46.97 18.82 -30.70
CA GLN A 436 -46.32 19.03 -32.00
C GLN A 436 -45.82 17.71 -32.61
N SER A 437 -46.72 17.01 -33.30
CA SER A 437 -46.37 15.98 -34.29
C SER A 437 -46.60 16.55 -35.69
N SER A 438 -45.59 16.48 -36.55
CA SER A 438 -45.57 17.17 -37.84
C SER A 438 -46.12 16.31 -38.97
N HIS A 439 -47.29 16.67 -39.52
CA HIS A 439 -47.74 16.17 -40.83
C HIS A 439 -48.34 17.27 -41.72
N ILE A 440 -48.17 17.10 -43.02
CA ILE A 440 -48.25 18.18 -44.03
C ILE A 440 -49.63 18.19 -44.71
N VAL A 441 -50.33 19.33 -44.67
CA VAL A 441 -51.34 19.74 -45.68
C VAL A 441 -51.25 21.26 -45.90
N MET A 442 -51.40 21.72 -47.15
CA MET A 442 -51.35 23.14 -47.55
C MET A 442 -52.75 23.81 -47.57
N PRO A 443 -52.87 25.15 -47.58
CA PRO A 443 -54.00 25.85 -46.95
C PRO A 443 -55.09 26.39 -47.90
N THR A 444 -56.26 26.70 -47.33
CA THR A 444 -57.31 27.55 -47.95
C THR A 444 -58.07 28.42 -46.93
N THR A 445 -57.67 29.71 -46.90
CA THR A 445 -58.52 30.93 -46.96
C THR A 445 -59.73 31.20 -46.03
N ILE A 446 -59.94 32.52 -45.76
CA ILE A 446 -61.18 33.19 -45.25
C ILE A 446 -61.38 33.01 -43.72
N SER A 447 -61.12 34.02 -42.87
CA SER A 447 -61.93 35.23 -42.55
C SER A 447 -63.28 34.90 -41.87
N THR A 448 -63.78 35.60 -40.85
CA THR A 448 -63.73 37.06 -40.59
C THR A 448 -63.94 37.38 -39.09
N GLN A 449 -63.70 38.64 -38.71
CA GLN A 449 -64.06 39.40 -37.48
C GLN A 449 -65.29 38.87 -36.69
N HIS A 450 -65.43 39.03 -35.36
CA HIS A 450 -65.49 40.32 -34.64
C HIS A 450 -65.45 40.21 -33.09
N HIS A 451 -64.80 41.18 -32.43
CA HIS A 451 -65.06 41.64 -31.03
C HIS A 451 -66.24 42.66 -31.01
N PRO A 452 -66.81 43.13 -29.85
CA PRO A 452 -66.28 43.13 -28.46
C PRO A 452 -67.25 42.82 -27.29
N ALA A 453 -66.68 42.92 -26.08
CA ALA A 453 -67.19 42.83 -24.70
C ALA A 453 -68.45 43.66 -24.30
N LEU A 454 -68.91 43.49 -23.03
CA LEU A 454 -68.94 44.56 -22.00
C LEU A 454 -69.35 44.10 -20.57
N GLN A 455 -68.57 44.55 -19.57
CA GLN A 455 -68.87 44.99 -18.17
C GLN A 455 -69.90 44.27 -17.24
N ASN A 456 -69.41 43.80 -16.07
CA ASN A 456 -69.63 44.28 -14.68
C ASN A 456 -71.03 44.76 -14.18
N PRO A 457 -71.28 44.78 -12.83
CA PRO A 457 -70.95 43.82 -11.75
C PRO A 457 -72.10 43.69 -10.70
N SER A 458 -71.80 43.19 -9.48
CA SER A 458 -72.64 43.21 -8.24
C SER A 458 -73.90 42.31 -8.22
N GLY A 459 -74.46 41.91 -7.06
CA GLY A 459 -73.95 41.99 -5.67
C GLY A 459 -75.04 41.74 -4.61
N THR A 460 -74.69 41.01 -3.53
CA THR A 460 -75.42 40.83 -2.24
C THR A 460 -76.89 40.35 -2.23
N GLY A 461 -77.19 39.32 -1.42
CA GLY A 461 -78.58 38.99 -1.05
C GLY A 461 -78.75 37.66 -0.31
N TYR A 462 -78.84 37.69 1.03
CA TYR A 462 -79.31 36.56 1.83
C TYR A 462 -80.86 36.50 1.81
N GLN A 463 -81.44 35.31 1.72
CA GLN A 463 -82.57 34.94 2.58
C GLN A 463 -82.76 33.43 2.71
N VAL A 464 -83.59 33.03 3.68
CA VAL A 464 -83.81 31.65 4.14
C VAL A 464 -85.29 31.28 3.99
N SER A 465 -85.58 30.07 3.53
CA SER A 465 -86.88 29.43 3.68
C SER A 465 -86.70 27.93 3.93
N ASP A 466 -87.19 27.46 5.07
CA ASP A 466 -87.14 26.06 5.52
C ASP A 466 -88.36 25.26 5.01
N TYR A 467 -88.14 23.98 4.71
CA TYR A 467 -89.10 22.86 4.79
C TYR A 467 -88.41 21.61 4.20
N GLY A 468 -88.06 20.64 5.05
CA GLY A 468 -87.34 19.42 4.65
C GLY A 468 -88.21 18.17 4.48
N ASP A 469 -87.62 17.13 3.91
CA ASP A 469 -88.04 15.72 4.06
C ASP A 469 -86.82 14.78 4.05
N ALA A 470 -87.03 13.47 4.23
CA ALA A 470 -86.20 12.65 5.10
C ALA A 470 -85.03 11.84 4.46
N LEU A 471 -83.99 11.71 5.28
CA LEU A 471 -82.97 10.64 5.37
C LEU A 471 -82.28 10.10 4.10
N LYS A 472 -80.95 10.22 4.10
CA LYS A 472 -80.07 9.03 4.08
C LYS A 472 -78.71 9.29 4.74
N THR A 473 -78.39 8.49 5.76
CA THR A 473 -77.15 8.59 6.54
C THR A 473 -75.96 7.99 5.80
N LYS A 474 -74.94 8.81 5.54
CA LYS A 474 -73.54 8.36 5.42
C LYS A 474 -72.68 9.27 6.28
N GLY A 475 -71.92 8.69 7.20
CA GLY A 475 -71.06 9.46 8.09
C GLY A 475 -69.90 10.08 7.30
N THR A 476 -69.79 11.40 7.30
CA THR A 476 -68.58 12.10 6.86
C THR A 476 -67.47 11.81 7.86
N ALA A 477 -66.52 10.95 7.46
CA ALA A 477 -65.29 10.79 8.22
C ALA A 477 -64.59 12.16 8.31
N ARG A 478 -64.49 12.72 9.51
CA ARG A 478 -63.59 13.84 9.77
C ARG A 478 -62.19 13.38 9.39
N LYS A 479 -61.57 14.02 8.38
CA LYS A 479 -60.11 13.95 8.22
C LYS A 479 -59.50 14.31 9.58
N GLN A 480 -58.72 13.42 10.16
CA GLN A 480 -57.92 13.77 11.32
C GLN A 480 -56.93 14.85 10.87
N VAL A 481 -56.98 16.01 11.51
CA VAL A 481 -55.97 17.05 11.31
C VAL A 481 -54.73 16.58 12.05
N ALA A 482 -53.61 16.47 11.35
CA ALA A 482 -52.33 16.00 11.90
C ALA A 482 -51.98 16.78 13.18
N SER A 483 -51.51 16.06 14.19
CA SER A 483 -51.24 16.61 15.53
C SER A 483 -49.99 17.49 15.54
N LEU A 484 -49.71 18.13 16.67
CA LEU A 484 -48.47 18.88 16.85
C LEU A 484 -47.24 17.95 16.82
N GLU A 485 -47.38 16.70 17.29
CA GLU A 485 -46.32 15.68 17.22
C GLU A 485 -45.98 15.32 15.76
N ASP A 486 -46.99 15.18 14.91
CA ASP A 486 -46.81 14.84 13.50
C ASP A 486 -46.13 15.97 12.70
N LYS A 487 -46.18 17.21 13.21
CA LYS A 487 -45.42 18.35 12.67
C LYS A 487 -43.99 18.42 13.23
N LEU A 488 -43.78 18.04 14.50
CA LEU A 488 -42.46 18.02 15.14
C LEU A 488 -41.61 16.83 14.68
N LEU A 489 -42.23 15.74 14.22
CA LEU A 489 -41.55 14.60 13.58
C LEU A 489 -41.08 14.90 12.15
N LEU A 490 -41.48 16.03 11.55
CA LEU A 490 -41.11 16.41 10.19
C LEU A 490 -39.72 17.10 10.09
N MET A 491 -38.97 17.17 11.20
CA MET A 491 -37.69 17.91 11.26
C MET A 491 -36.45 17.04 11.41
N ASP A 492 -36.47 16.01 12.28
CA ASP A 492 -35.29 15.20 12.62
C ASP A 492 -35.39 13.74 12.15
N LEU A 493 -34.39 13.27 11.40
CA LEU A 493 -34.18 11.85 11.09
C LEU A 493 -33.99 11.05 12.40
N PRO A 494 -34.48 9.80 12.52
CA PRO A 494 -33.99 8.88 13.54
C PRO A 494 -32.46 8.71 13.44
N PRO A 495 -31.75 8.52 14.57
CA PRO A 495 -30.32 8.18 14.53
C PRO A 495 -30.11 6.83 13.83
N SER A 496 -28.89 6.55 13.36
CA SER A 496 -28.59 5.25 12.76
C SER A 496 -28.89 4.11 13.74
N TRP A 497 -29.57 3.08 13.25
CA TRP A 497 -29.88 1.86 14.00
C TRP A 497 -28.68 0.90 14.07
N THR A 498 -27.64 1.17 13.28
CA THR A 498 -26.48 0.30 13.08
C THR A 498 -25.43 0.47 14.17
N LEU A 499 -24.59 -0.56 14.38
CA LEU A 499 -23.42 -0.45 15.24
C LEU A 499 -22.35 0.47 14.60
N PRO A 500 -21.54 1.20 15.41
CA PRO A 500 -20.42 1.99 14.88
C PRO A 500 -19.41 1.13 14.12
N ILE A 501 -18.89 1.65 13.01
CA ILE A 501 -17.87 0.95 12.23
C ILE A 501 -16.60 0.79 13.08
N ARG A 502 -16.05 -0.43 13.12
CA ARG A 502 -14.77 -0.74 13.79
C ARG A 502 -13.96 -1.65 12.90
N ILE A 503 -12.69 -1.31 12.68
CA ILE A 503 -11.71 -2.14 11.97
C ILE A 503 -10.51 -2.26 12.89
N ASP A 504 -10.26 -3.47 13.39
CA ASP A 504 -9.12 -3.75 14.26
C ASP A 504 -7.80 -3.66 13.47
N GLN A 505 -6.68 -3.34 14.15
CA GLN A 505 -5.41 -3.05 13.47
C GLN A 505 -4.92 -4.23 12.63
N GLU A 506 -5.10 -5.46 13.11
CA GLU A 506 -4.77 -6.68 12.37
C GLU A 506 -5.54 -6.78 11.04
N ALA A 507 -6.85 -6.52 11.06
CA ALA A 507 -7.68 -6.55 9.85
C ALA A 507 -7.33 -5.40 8.88
N TYR A 508 -7.03 -4.21 9.41
CA TYR A 508 -6.57 -3.06 8.63
C TYR A 508 -5.18 -3.26 8.00
N GLU A 509 -4.27 -3.98 8.66
CA GLU A 509 -2.97 -4.33 8.09
C GLU A 509 -3.04 -5.50 7.10
N PHE A 510 -3.90 -6.49 7.35
CA PHE A 510 -4.07 -7.63 6.45
C PHE A 510 -4.74 -7.24 5.12
N ARG A 511 -5.56 -6.18 5.11
CA ARG A 511 -6.22 -5.51 3.95
C ARG A 511 -7.05 -6.34 2.99
N TYR A 512 -6.91 -7.66 2.95
CA TYR A 512 -7.50 -8.55 1.96
C TYR A 512 -8.03 -9.80 2.69
N PRO A 513 -9.31 -10.21 2.53
CA PRO A 513 -9.86 -11.33 3.30
C PRO A 513 -9.12 -12.66 3.11
N LYS A 514 -8.49 -12.84 1.94
CA LYS A 514 -7.70 -14.02 1.56
C LYS A 514 -6.17 -13.76 1.60
N GLY A 515 -5.74 -12.70 2.31
CA GLY A 515 -4.34 -12.25 2.43
C GLY A 515 -3.72 -11.69 1.15
N HIS A 516 -4.45 -11.72 0.05
CA HIS A 516 -4.06 -11.21 -1.26
C HIS A 516 -5.31 -10.92 -2.12
N LYS A 517 -5.13 -10.10 -3.16
CA LYS A 517 -6.15 -9.75 -4.16
C LYS A 517 -5.56 -9.89 -5.55
N THR A 518 -6.29 -10.53 -6.46
CA THR A 518 -5.91 -10.71 -7.87
C THR A 518 -6.83 -9.86 -8.75
N THR A 519 -6.26 -9.17 -9.75
CA THR A 519 -7.03 -8.41 -10.74
C THR A 519 -6.47 -8.66 -12.14
N LEU A 520 -7.38 -8.93 -13.09
CA LEU A 520 -7.06 -9.20 -14.48
C LEU A 520 -7.33 -7.95 -15.33
N TYR A 521 -6.34 -7.58 -16.13
CA TYR A 521 -6.33 -6.43 -17.03
C TYR A 521 -5.95 -6.87 -18.46
N ARG A 522 -6.09 -5.98 -19.44
CA ARG A 522 -5.68 -6.21 -20.85
C ARG A 522 -4.23 -6.66 -20.90
N ARG A 523 -3.99 -7.92 -21.26
CA ARG A 523 -2.67 -8.60 -21.31
C ARG A 523 -1.90 -8.63 -19.97
N CYS A 524 -2.49 -8.29 -18.83
CA CYS A 524 -1.77 -8.22 -17.55
C CYS A 524 -2.53 -8.94 -16.43
N LYS A 525 -1.80 -9.63 -15.55
CA LYS A 525 -2.30 -10.08 -14.24
C LYS A 525 -1.59 -9.28 -13.15
N VAL A 526 -2.36 -8.69 -12.24
CA VAL A 526 -1.85 -8.02 -11.03
C VAL A 526 -2.27 -8.85 -9.82
N GLU A 527 -1.33 -9.13 -8.94
CA GLU A 527 -1.54 -9.77 -7.65
C GLU A 527 -0.96 -8.84 -6.58
N VAL A 528 -1.76 -8.43 -5.60
CA VAL A 528 -1.31 -7.62 -4.45
C VAL A 528 -1.48 -8.46 -3.19
N PHE A 529 -0.47 -8.44 -2.32
CA PHE A 529 -0.40 -9.27 -1.12
C PHE A 529 -0.27 -8.39 0.12
N ALA A 530 -0.90 -8.81 1.21
CA ALA A 530 -0.75 -8.15 2.49
C ALA A 530 0.71 -8.19 3.00
N PRO A 531 1.16 -7.21 3.78
CA PRO A 531 2.40 -7.33 4.54
C PRO A 531 2.42 -8.64 5.36
N PHE A 532 3.48 -9.43 5.16
CA PHE A 532 3.70 -10.74 5.81
C PHE A 532 2.69 -11.87 5.49
N SER A 533 1.74 -11.74 4.54
CA SER A 533 0.89 -12.89 4.16
C SER A 533 1.61 -13.91 3.26
N ALA A 534 2.54 -13.44 2.43
CA ALA A 534 3.40 -14.30 1.63
C ALA A 534 4.72 -14.60 2.39
N PRO A 535 5.13 -15.88 2.57
CA PRO A 535 6.37 -16.22 3.27
C PRO A 535 7.62 -15.68 2.55
N ASP A 536 7.55 -15.55 1.20
CA ASP A 536 8.63 -15.00 0.37
C ASP A 536 8.81 -13.47 0.53
N GLY A 537 7.93 -12.79 1.28
CA GLY A 537 7.94 -11.33 1.44
C GLY A 537 7.42 -10.55 0.23
N VAL A 538 6.79 -11.21 -0.74
CA VAL A 538 6.15 -10.57 -1.90
C VAL A 538 4.97 -9.73 -1.41
N VAL A 539 4.89 -8.47 -1.86
CA VAL A 539 3.75 -7.57 -1.63
C VAL A 539 3.00 -7.22 -2.93
N PHE A 540 3.64 -7.41 -4.09
CA PHE A 540 3.05 -7.10 -5.39
C PHE A 540 3.71 -7.96 -6.48
N ARG A 541 2.91 -8.52 -7.40
CA ARG A 541 3.37 -9.16 -8.63
C ARG A 541 2.56 -8.64 -9.82
N LEU A 542 3.25 -8.18 -10.85
CA LEU A 542 2.70 -7.89 -12.18
C LEU A 542 3.28 -8.90 -13.17
N THR A 543 2.41 -9.67 -13.83
CA THR A 543 2.78 -10.56 -14.93
C THR A 543 2.19 -10.02 -16.22
N ASN A 544 3.04 -9.73 -17.20
CA ASN A 544 2.63 -9.26 -18.53
C ASN A 544 2.59 -10.44 -19.51
N TYR A 545 1.61 -10.47 -20.41
CA TYR A 545 1.34 -11.54 -21.36
C TYR A 545 1.30 -11.02 -22.79
N ILE A 546 1.52 -11.90 -23.77
CA ILE A 546 1.33 -11.56 -25.19
C ILE A 546 -0.14 -11.72 -25.61
N ASP A 547 -0.83 -12.71 -25.05
CA ASP A 547 -2.23 -13.01 -25.33
C ASP A 547 -3.18 -12.31 -24.36
N ARG A 548 -4.42 -12.13 -24.81
CA ARG A 548 -5.54 -11.66 -23.98
C ARG A 548 -6.11 -12.75 -23.06
N GLU A 549 -5.74 -14.01 -23.29
CA GLU A 549 -6.18 -15.17 -22.50
C GLU A 549 -5.23 -15.50 -21.33
N TRP A 550 -4.22 -14.65 -21.07
CA TRP A 550 -3.20 -14.84 -20.03
C TRP A 550 -2.47 -16.20 -20.08
N LYS A 551 -2.21 -16.72 -21.30
CA LYS A 551 -1.57 -18.03 -21.52
C LYS A 551 -0.04 -17.95 -21.61
N HIS A 552 0.52 -17.10 -22.47
CA HIS A 552 1.97 -16.99 -22.65
C HIS A 552 2.53 -15.69 -22.03
N PRO A 553 3.13 -15.76 -20.83
CA PRO A 553 3.73 -14.59 -20.18
C PRO A 553 5.05 -14.15 -20.84
N ILE A 554 5.30 -12.85 -20.84
CA ILE A 554 6.49 -12.19 -21.41
C ILE A 554 7.52 -11.93 -20.30
N ASP A 555 7.07 -11.32 -19.21
CA ASP A 555 7.87 -10.92 -18.06
C ASP A 555 7.04 -10.90 -16.77
N VAL A 556 7.74 -10.88 -15.64
CA VAL A 556 7.19 -10.77 -14.28
C VAL A 556 7.97 -9.71 -13.52
N LEU A 557 7.27 -8.75 -12.92
CA LEU A 557 7.78 -7.81 -11.94
C LEU A 557 7.23 -8.16 -10.56
N GLU A 558 8.07 -8.68 -9.68
CA GLU A 558 7.78 -8.91 -8.27
C GLU A 558 8.37 -7.76 -7.45
N LYS A 559 7.62 -7.25 -6.46
CA LYS A 559 8.10 -6.33 -5.43
C LYS A 559 7.93 -6.99 -4.07
N PHE A 560 8.90 -6.77 -3.20
CA PHE A 560 9.00 -7.34 -1.87
C PHE A 560 9.06 -6.23 -0.83
N LYS A 561 8.70 -6.56 0.41
CA LYS A 561 8.84 -5.67 1.56
C LYS A 561 9.30 -6.50 2.76
N GLN A 562 9.93 -5.84 3.74
CA GLN A 562 10.33 -6.46 5.01
C GLN A 562 11.26 -7.69 4.89
N ARG A 563 11.92 -7.95 3.75
CA ARG A 563 12.94 -9.03 3.67
C ARG A 563 14.26 -8.61 4.30
N ALA A 564 14.85 -9.49 5.11
CA ALA A 564 16.15 -9.27 5.76
C ALA A 564 17.31 -9.12 4.74
N ASP A 565 17.21 -9.77 3.58
CA ASP A 565 18.20 -9.65 2.49
C ASP A 565 18.16 -8.29 1.75
N LYS A 566 17.21 -7.42 2.13
CA LYS A 566 16.91 -6.10 1.55
C LYS A 566 16.49 -6.14 0.08
N LEU A 567 16.05 -7.27 -0.46
CA LEU A 567 15.48 -7.34 -1.81
C LEU A 567 14.21 -6.48 -1.88
N ILE A 568 14.19 -5.48 -2.78
CA ILE A 568 13.04 -4.60 -3.04
C ILE A 568 12.21 -5.13 -4.21
N GLN A 569 12.87 -5.55 -5.29
CA GLN A 569 12.20 -5.96 -6.52
C GLN A 569 13.00 -7.00 -7.31
N ARG A 570 12.27 -7.83 -8.05
CA ARG A 570 12.80 -8.80 -9.02
C ARG A 570 12.03 -8.64 -10.33
N TYR A 571 12.75 -8.35 -11.40
CA TYR A 571 12.21 -8.32 -12.77
C TYR A 571 12.76 -9.48 -13.59
N THR A 572 11.88 -10.35 -14.09
CA THR A 572 12.24 -11.58 -14.82
C THR A 572 11.68 -11.55 -16.23
N VAL A 573 12.53 -11.47 -17.25
CA VAL A 573 12.14 -11.60 -18.66
C VAL A 573 12.16 -13.08 -19.04
N ILE A 574 11.00 -13.66 -19.30
CA ILE A 574 10.83 -15.12 -19.43
C ILE A 574 11.51 -15.64 -20.70
N LYS A 575 11.29 -14.97 -21.84
CA LYS A 575 11.88 -15.35 -23.15
C LYS A 575 13.40 -15.49 -23.15
N THR A 576 14.11 -14.78 -22.26
CA THR A 576 15.58 -14.83 -22.13
C THR A 576 16.05 -15.46 -20.82
N SER A 577 15.12 -15.84 -19.92
CA SER A 577 15.41 -16.22 -18.53
C SER A 577 16.30 -15.23 -17.76
N ARG A 578 16.31 -13.95 -18.16
CA ARG A 578 17.09 -12.90 -17.50
C ARG A 578 16.35 -12.40 -16.28
N THR A 579 16.96 -12.56 -15.11
CA THR A 579 16.48 -12.03 -13.82
C THR A 579 17.30 -10.81 -13.45
N THR A 580 16.64 -9.76 -12.97
CA THR A 580 17.24 -8.52 -12.45
C THR A 580 16.71 -8.29 -11.04
N GLU A 581 17.56 -8.42 -10.04
CA GLU A 581 17.23 -8.19 -8.63
C GLU A 581 17.73 -6.81 -8.21
N THR A 582 16.97 -6.05 -7.43
CA THR A 582 17.38 -4.77 -6.86
C THR A 582 17.18 -4.78 -5.35
N PHE A 583 18.20 -4.36 -4.62
CA PHE A 583 18.28 -4.38 -3.17
C PHE A 583 18.35 -2.96 -2.61
N ASP A 584 17.98 -2.77 -1.35
CA ASP A 584 18.16 -1.50 -0.64
C ASP A 584 19.58 -1.38 -0.03
N HIS A 585 19.86 -0.18 0.47
CA HIS A 585 21.04 0.17 1.23
C HIS A 585 21.11 -0.61 2.56
N GLY A 586 22.29 -0.67 3.18
CA GLY A 586 22.48 -1.29 4.49
C GLY A 586 22.76 -2.80 4.47
N ARG A 587 22.79 -3.46 3.31
CA ARG A 587 23.22 -4.86 3.16
C ARG A 587 24.69 -5.04 3.56
N HIS A 588 24.91 -5.37 4.84
CA HIS A 588 26.18 -5.27 5.58
C HIS A 588 27.40 -5.98 4.97
N THR A 589 27.20 -7.04 4.21
CA THR A 589 28.27 -7.92 3.72
C THR A 589 28.85 -7.47 2.37
N SER A 590 27.96 -7.20 1.41
CA SER A 590 28.32 -7.07 -0.01
C SER A 590 28.04 -5.68 -0.60
N HIS A 591 27.16 -4.88 0.03
CA HIS A 591 26.69 -3.58 -0.49
C HIS A 591 26.19 -3.62 -1.94
N LEU A 592 25.65 -4.79 -2.33
CA LEU A 592 25.04 -5.07 -3.63
C LEU A 592 23.74 -4.27 -3.76
N ALA A 593 23.60 -3.52 -4.86
CA ALA A 593 22.42 -2.71 -5.18
C ALA A 593 21.58 -3.35 -6.30
N GLU A 594 22.23 -3.99 -7.28
CA GLU A 594 21.55 -4.66 -8.40
C GLU A 594 22.30 -5.93 -8.81
N HIS A 595 21.57 -7.00 -9.15
CA HIS A 595 22.13 -8.22 -9.72
C HIS A 595 21.32 -8.68 -10.95
N CYS A 596 21.88 -8.44 -12.13
CA CYS A 596 21.44 -9.00 -13.41
C CYS A 596 22.11 -10.35 -13.67
N PHE A 597 21.35 -11.41 -13.93
CA PHE A 597 21.87 -12.73 -14.33
C PHE A 597 20.90 -13.52 -15.21
N VAL A 598 21.37 -14.60 -15.84
CA VAL A 598 20.53 -15.53 -16.63
C VAL A 598 20.31 -16.80 -15.81
N ARG A 599 19.06 -17.13 -15.46
CA ARG A 599 18.72 -18.19 -14.48
C ARG A 599 19.25 -19.58 -14.86
N GLN A 600 19.36 -19.88 -16.16
CA GLN A 600 19.87 -21.16 -16.68
C GLN A 600 21.41 -21.32 -16.56
N GLN A 601 22.14 -20.24 -16.26
CA GLN A 601 23.62 -20.26 -16.26
C GLN A 601 24.15 -20.23 -14.83
N HIS A 602 24.53 -21.40 -14.32
CA HIS A 602 25.05 -21.54 -12.95
C HIS A 602 26.58 -21.39 -12.87
N GLY A 603 27.07 -21.03 -11.69
CA GLY A 603 28.49 -20.95 -11.37
C GLY A 603 29.15 -19.57 -11.63
N PRO A 604 30.34 -19.34 -11.06
CA PRO A 604 30.96 -18.01 -10.96
C PRO A 604 31.57 -17.47 -12.26
N GLN A 605 31.25 -18.04 -13.43
CA GLN A 605 31.66 -17.55 -14.76
C GLN A 605 30.47 -17.43 -15.75
N ALA A 606 29.23 -17.58 -15.27
CA ALA A 606 28.04 -17.23 -16.05
C ALA A 606 27.95 -15.71 -16.34
N TYR A 607 27.18 -15.32 -17.36
CA TYR A 607 26.93 -13.92 -17.69
C TYR A 607 26.16 -13.22 -16.56
N ARG A 608 26.76 -12.17 -15.98
CA ARG A 608 26.14 -11.34 -14.92
C ARG A 608 26.60 -9.89 -14.94
N SER A 609 25.82 -9.02 -14.32
CA SER A 609 26.20 -7.66 -13.94
C SER A 609 25.77 -7.42 -12.49
N MET A 610 26.71 -6.98 -11.66
CA MET A 610 26.49 -6.60 -10.26
C MET A 610 26.77 -5.10 -10.11
N THR A 611 25.80 -4.33 -9.64
CA THR A 611 25.94 -2.90 -9.31
C THR A 611 26.00 -2.77 -7.79
N PHE A 612 26.85 -1.88 -7.28
CA PHE A 612 27.12 -1.72 -5.84
C PHE A 612 26.95 -0.27 -5.39
N TYR A 613 26.59 -0.10 -4.12
CA TYR A 613 26.57 1.20 -3.45
C TYR A 613 28.00 1.67 -3.15
N PHE A 614 28.66 2.26 -4.16
CA PHE A 614 30.07 2.67 -4.09
C PHE A 614 30.41 3.56 -2.88
N ASN A 615 29.49 4.44 -2.44
CA ASN A 615 29.67 5.27 -1.24
C ASN A 615 29.83 4.48 0.07
N ALA A 616 29.32 3.24 0.13
CA ALA A 616 29.43 2.37 1.30
C ALA A 616 30.66 1.43 1.22
N ARG A 617 31.39 1.40 0.10
CA ARG A 617 32.53 0.52 -0.12
C ARG A 617 33.85 1.26 -0.08
N ILE A 618 34.77 0.79 0.76
CA ILE A 618 36.13 1.34 0.93
C ILE A 618 36.95 1.27 -0.38
N ASP A 619 36.63 0.34 -1.28
CA ASP A 619 37.32 0.16 -2.56
C ASP A 619 36.77 1.03 -3.71
N GLY A 620 35.67 1.76 -3.50
CA GLY A 620 35.01 2.57 -4.52
C GLY A 620 34.35 1.78 -5.66
N LEU A 621 34.18 0.46 -5.55
CA LEU A 621 33.58 -0.37 -6.60
C LEU A 621 32.10 0.02 -6.81
N LYS A 622 31.76 0.39 -8.05
CA LYS A 622 30.40 0.77 -8.48
C LYS A 622 29.71 -0.32 -9.30
N LYS A 623 30.44 -1.00 -10.17
CA LYS A 623 29.88 -2.04 -11.05
C LYS A 623 30.91 -3.12 -11.37
N ARG A 624 30.49 -4.38 -11.38
CA ARG A 624 31.25 -5.52 -11.90
C ARG A 624 30.42 -6.25 -12.95
N GLU A 625 30.88 -6.28 -14.20
CA GLU A 625 30.31 -7.10 -15.27
C GLU A 625 31.16 -8.35 -15.46
N GLN A 626 30.54 -9.49 -15.80
CA GLN A 626 31.26 -10.74 -16.00
C GLN A 626 30.63 -11.57 -17.12
N THR A 627 31.51 -12.21 -17.90
CA THR A 627 31.21 -13.15 -18.97
C THR A 627 32.04 -14.44 -18.76
N PRO A 628 31.83 -15.52 -19.54
CA PRO A 628 32.61 -16.75 -19.41
C PRO A 628 34.13 -16.63 -19.62
N THR A 629 34.60 -15.53 -20.21
CA THR A 629 36.02 -15.28 -20.47
C THR A 629 36.51 -13.91 -19.98
N THR A 630 35.63 -13.05 -19.44
CA THR A 630 36.01 -11.68 -19.03
C THR A 630 35.38 -11.23 -17.72
N MET A 631 36.08 -10.37 -16.99
CA MET A 631 35.53 -9.62 -15.85
C MET A 631 35.91 -8.15 -15.99
N LYS A 632 34.94 -7.24 -15.85
CA LYS A 632 35.12 -5.79 -15.90
C LYS A 632 34.70 -5.19 -14.57
N GLU A 633 35.49 -4.27 -14.06
CA GLU A 633 35.26 -3.58 -12.78
C GLU A 633 35.29 -2.07 -13.03
N HIS A 634 34.30 -1.34 -12.52
CA HIS A 634 34.20 0.11 -12.61
C HIS A 634 34.23 0.70 -11.20
N PHE A 635 35.12 1.66 -10.98
CA PHE A 635 35.36 2.29 -9.68
C PHE A 635 35.10 3.80 -9.73
N VAL A 636 34.82 4.40 -8.56
CA VAL A 636 34.60 5.84 -8.39
C VAL A 636 35.33 6.30 -7.13
N GLY A 637 36.00 7.46 -7.19
CA GLY A 637 36.54 8.14 -6.01
C GLY A 637 37.78 7.49 -5.36
N ARG A 638 38.47 6.57 -6.05
CA ARG A 638 39.69 5.93 -5.52
C ARG A 638 40.89 6.89 -5.50
N ALA A 639 41.68 6.81 -4.43
CA ALA A 639 42.90 7.61 -4.26
C ALA A 639 44.07 7.19 -5.18
N ASP A 640 43.99 6.03 -5.84
CA ASP A 640 44.93 5.60 -6.88
C ASP A 640 44.46 5.96 -8.30
N HIS A 641 43.40 6.78 -8.43
CA HIS A 641 42.79 7.25 -9.67
C HIS A 641 42.25 6.15 -10.62
N LEU A 642 42.37 4.87 -10.26
CA LEU A 642 41.83 3.72 -11.01
C LEU A 642 40.31 3.86 -11.12
N TYR A 643 39.78 3.89 -12.35
CA TYR A 643 38.33 3.94 -12.60
C TYR A 643 37.80 2.72 -13.35
N TYR A 644 38.68 1.94 -14.00
CA TYR A 644 38.30 0.74 -14.75
C TYR A 644 39.39 -0.33 -14.72
N ARG A 645 38.98 -1.58 -14.51
CA ARG A 645 39.80 -2.78 -14.76
C ARG A 645 39.04 -3.73 -15.68
N GLU A 646 39.75 -4.35 -16.62
CA GLU A 646 39.25 -5.44 -17.47
C GLU A 646 40.23 -6.61 -17.44
N VAL A 647 39.70 -7.80 -17.22
CA VAL A 647 40.44 -9.06 -17.10
C VAL A 647 39.96 -9.99 -18.21
N LEU A 648 40.91 -10.61 -18.91
CA LEU A 648 40.64 -11.73 -19.81
C LEU A 648 41.17 -13.02 -19.17
N PHE A 649 40.32 -14.06 -19.15
CA PHE A 649 40.61 -15.36 -18.57
C PHE A 649 40.80 -16.43 -19.65
N GLY A 650 41.85 -17.23 -19.50
CA GLY A 650 42.18 -18.34 -20.39
C GLY A 650 41.66 -19.69 -19.91
N ALA A 651 42.39 -20.75 -20.25
CA ALA A 651 42.02 -22.13 -19.95
C ALA A 651 41.91 -22.42 -18.44
N LYS A 652 41.13 -23.44 -18.07
CA LYS A 652 41.04 -23.96 -16.69
C LYS A 652 42.37 -24.60 -16.28
N VAL A 653 42.99 -24.06 -15.23
CA VAL A 653 44.14 -24.64 -14.53
C VAL A 653 43.63 -25.37 -13.30
N THR A 654 43.83 -26.69 -13.25
CA THR A 654 43.58 -27.52 -12.07
C THR A 654 44.81 -27.54 -11.17
N LYS A 655 44.74 -26.92 -9.99
CA LYS A 655 45.77 -27.05 -8.95
C LYS A 655 45.32 -28.08 -7.92
N PHE A 656 46.13 -29.12 -7.74
CA PHE A 656 45.97 -30.10 -6.67
C PHE A 656 46.51 -29.51 -5.36
N GLY A 657 45.66 -29.40 -4.34
CA GLY A 657 46.08 -28.99 -3.01
C GLY A 657 46.84 -30.09 -2.26
N PRO A 658 47.58 -29.75 -1.18
CA PRO A 658 48.07 -30.74 -0.24
C PRO A 658 46.91 -31.56 0.34
N ALA A 659 47.12 -32.87 0.51
CA ALA A 659 46.14 -33.75 1.14
C ALA A 659 45.81 -33.27 2.56
N GLN A 660 44.52 -33.04 2.84
CA GLN A 660 44.05 -32.62 4.17
C GLN A 660 43.37 -33.79 4.87
N MET A 661 43.75 -34.06 6.12
CA MET A 661 43.10 -35.05 6.96
C MET A 661 41.83 -34.46 7.58
N ALA A 662 40.71 -34.63 6.87
CA ALA A 662 39.40 -34.53 7.49
C ALA A 662 39.23 -35.68 8.50
N LYS A 663 38.67 -35.37 9.68
CA LYS A 663 38.21 -36.38 10.65
C LYS A 663 36.69 -36.34 10.69
N GLU A 664 36.05 -37.39 10.21
CA GLU A 664 34.65 -37.68 10.52
C GLU A 664 34.56 -38.45 11.85
N SER A 665 33.35 -38.56 12.39
CA SER A 665 33.09 -39.15 13.72
C SER A 665 33.39 -40.64 13.82
N ASP A 666 33.24 -41.40 12.73
CA ASP A 666 33.36 -42.87 12.71
C ASP A 666 34.72 -43.39 12.21
N GLY A 667 35.82 -42.78 12.69
CA GLY A 667 37.16 -43.39 12.75
C GLY A 667 37.90 -43.72 11.44
N SER A 668 37.24 -43.63 10.28
CA SER A 668 37.80 -43.96 8.97
C SER A 668 38.52 -42.77 8.34
N ALA A 669 39.84 -42.90 8.13
CA ALA A 669 40.68 -41.81 7.61
C ALA A 669 40.66 -41.76 6.07
N LEU A 670 39.64 -41.12 5.50
CA LEU A 670 39.51 -40.94 4.05
C LEU A 670 40.25 -39.68 3.60
N VAL A 671 41.34 -39.87 2.84
CA VAL A 671 42.20 -38.76 2.38
C VAL A 671 41.53 -37.99 1.25
N CYS A 672 40.98 -36.82 1.55
CA CYS A 672 40.44 -35.93 0.52
C CYS A 672 41.55 -35.06 -0.11
N VAL A 673 41.56 -34.97 -1.44
CA VAL A 673 42.44 -34.08 -2.20
C VAL A 673 41.60 -32.91 -2.70
N THR A 674 41.83 -31.73 -2.14
CA THR A 674 41.11 -30.51 -2.53
C THR A 674 41.60 -30.03 -3.90
N THR A 675 40.78 -30.23 -4.93
CA THR A 675 41.07 -29.81 -6.31
C THR A 675 40.51 -28.41 -6.57
N SER A 676 41.38 -27.39 -6.58
CA SER A 676 40.98 -26.04 -6.95
C SER A 676 41.11 -25.86 -8.46
N SER A 677 39.97 -25.77 -9.16
CA SER A 677 39.95 -25.36 -10.57
C SER A 677 39.72 -23.86 -10.67
N GLN A 678 40.64 -23.16 -11.35
CA GLN A 678 40.62 -21.71 -11.55
C GLN A 678 40.97 -21.42 -13.02
N LEU A 679 40.44 -20.35 -13.61
CA LEU A 679 40.89 -19.96 -14.95
C LEU A 679 42.31 -19.34 -14.87
N ALA A 680 43.11 -19.53 -15.91
CA ALA A 680 44.30 -18.72 -16.12
C ALA A 680 43.90 -17.24 -16.28
N ILE A 681 44.77 -16.31 -15.89
CA ILE A 681 44.58 -14.88 -16.18
C ILE A 681 45.52 -14.58 -17.34
N ASP A 682 44.96 -14.21 -18.50
CA ASP A 682 45.73 -14.07 -19.73
C ASP A 682 46.14 -12.61 -19.95
N LYS A 683 45.22 -11.69 -19.63
CA LYS A 683 45.42 -10.24 -19.74
C LYS A 683 44.73 -9.51 -18.59
N ILE A 684 45.39 -8.50 -18.03
CA ILE A 684 44.78 -7.49 -17.15
C ILE A 684 45.00 -6.12 -17.81
N THR A 685 43.95 -5.32 -17.91
CA THR A 685 43.94 -3.95 -18.43
C THR A 685 43.39 -3.03 -17.33
N GLU A 686 44.10 -1.97 -16.99
CA GLU A 686 43.71 -1.00 -15.96
C GLU A 686 43.76 0.42 -16.53
N ARG A 687 42.79 1.26 -16.19
CA ARG A 687 42.71 2.65 -16.66
C ARG A 687 42.50 3.62 -15.51
N PHE A 688 43.22 4.73 -15.58
CA PHE A 688 43.34 5.73 -14.53
C PHE A 688 42.81 7.09 -15.01
N SER A 689 42.37 7.88 -14.04
CA SER A 689 41.88 9.23 -14.25
C SER A 689 43.04 10.22 -14.12
N ARG A 690 43.19 11.13 -15.08
CA ARG A 690 44.26 12.14 -15.11
C ARG A 690 44.48 12.80 -13.73
N ASP A 691 45.70 12.76 -13.21
CA ASP A 691 46.11 13.52 -12.03
C ASP A 691 46.70 14.87 -12.46
N PRO A 692 46.07 16.02 -12.16
CA PRO A 692 46.60 17.33 -12.52
C PRO A 692 47.95 17.70 -11.86
N THR A 693 48.41 16.96 -10.85
CA THR A 693 49.67 17.22 -10.14
C THR A 693 50.90 16.59 -10.77
N VAL A 694 50.72 15.59 -11.64
CA VAL A 694 51.79 14.88 -12.37
C VAL A 694 51.82 15.34 -13.83
N GLU A 695 53.00 15.38 -14.45
CA GLU A 695 53.12 15.68 -15.89
C GLU A 695 52.46 14.61 -16.77
N ALA A 696 51.79 15.02 -17.85
CA ALA A 696 50.97 14.09 -18.64
C ALA A 696 51.80 12.99 -19.34
N ASP A 697 53.08 13.26 -19.64
CA ASP A 697 54.03 12.29 -20.21
C ASP A 697 54.49 11.21 -19.21
N ASP A 698 54.27 11.42 -17.92
CA ASP A 698 54.66 10.53 -16.82
C ASP A 698 53.45 9.92 -16.07
N ASP A 699 52.27 10.53 -16.19
CA ASP A 699 50.99 10.03 -15.66
C ASP A 699 50.39 8.92 -16.56
N VAL A 700 50.12 7.74 -15.97
CA VAL A 700 49.77 6.51 -16.70
C VAL A 700 48.26 6.41 -16.90
N ALA A 701 47.78 6.65 -18.12
CA ALA A 701 46.36 6.56 -18.47
C ALA A 701 45.85 5.12 -18.57
N GLU A 702 46.65 4.21 -19.12
CA GLU A 702 46.32 2.79 -19.30
C GLU A 702 47.55 1.91 -19.04
N ARG A 703 47.35 0.86 -18.24
CA ARG A 703 48.36 -0.15 -17.88
C ARG A 703 47.84 -1.53 -18.27
N ILE A 704 48.61 -2.25 -19.09
CA ILE A 704 48.20 -3.56 -19.61
C ILE A 704 49.27 -4.60 -19.31
N PHE A 705 48.90 -5.63 -18.55
CA PHE A 705 49.71 -6.82 -18.30
C PHE A 705 49.22 -7.94 -19.23
N HIS A 706 50.02 -8.29 -20.24
CA HIS A 706 49.83 -9.51 -21.03
C HIS A 706 50.61 -10.63 -20.35
N ILE A 707 49.90 -11.46 -19.58
CA ILE A 707 50.53 -12.45 -18.68
C ILE A 707 51.06 -13.65 -19.48
N VAL A 708 50.36 -14.06 -20.55
CA VAL A 708 50.76 -15.20 -21.40
C VAL A 708 51.83 -14.85 -22.43
N GLU A 709 51.89 -13.59 -22.89
CA GLU A 709 52.92 -13.10 -23.83
C GLU A 709 54.17 -12.56 -23.12
N ASP A 710 54.17 -12.57 -21.78
CA ASP A 710 55.16 -11.96 -20.89
C ASP A 710 55.50 -10.49 -21.23
N ARG A 711 54.48 -9.67 -21.53
CA ARG A 711 54.61 -8.24 -21.86
C ARG A 711 53.85 -7.32 -20.92
N ILE A 712 54.36 -6.10 -20.75
CA ILE A 712 53.68 -5.02 -20.04
C ILE A 712 53.67 -3.77 -20.93
N LEU A 713 52.49 -3.23 -21.24
CA LEU A 713 52.31 -2.01 -22.04
C LEU A 713 51.75 -0.88 -21.16
N LEU A 714 52.33 0.31 -21.30
CA LEU A 714 51.88 1.56 -20.68
C LEU A 714 51.53 2.58 -21.76
N THR A 715 50.39 3.23 -21.59
CA THR A 715 49.97 4.42 -22.34
C THR A 715 49.81 5.56 -21.35
N TYR A 716 50.47 6.69 -21.63
CA TYR A 716 50.45 7.88 -20.78
C TYR A 716 49.33 8.85 -21.18
N HIS A 717 48.98 9.78 -20.30
CA HIS A 717 47.95 10.78 -20.59
C HIS A 717 48.36 11.76 -21.71
N ILE A 718 47.37 12.26 -22.45
CA ILE A 718 47.60 13.24 -23.52
C ILE A 718 47.67 14.64 -22.87
N GLY A 719 48.81 15.32 -22.99
CA GLY A 719 48.97 16.71 -22.57
C GLY A 719 48.18 17.69 -23.45
N GLN A 720 47.82 18.85 -22.90
CA GLN A 720 46.88 19.80 -23.53
C GLN A 720 47.28 20.25 -24.95
N ASP A 721 48.57 20.38 -25.24
CA ASP A 721 49.11 20.78 -26.55
C ASP A 721 49.41 19.60 -27.49
N ARG A 722 48.90 18.39 -27.22
CA ARG A 722 49.25 17.16 -27.96
C ARG A 722 48.03 16.37 -28.44
N ILE A 723 48.24 15.57 -29.48
CA ILE A 723 47.19 14.77 -30.15
C ILE A 723 47.40 13.26 -29.94
N ALA A 724 48.63 12.83 -29.65
CA ALA A 724 48.99 11.44 -29.40
C ALA A 724 49.54 11.27 -27.97
N PRO A 725 49.29 10.12 -27.31
CA PRO A 725 49.93 9.78 -26.04
C PRO A 725 51.37 9.31 -26.25
N CYS A 726 52.20 9.41 -25.21
CA CYS A 726 53.43 8.63 -25.12
C CYS A 726 53.10 7.18 -24.75
N THR A 727 53.94 6.21 -25.14
CA THR A 727 53.78 4.79 -24.78
C THR A 727 55.10 4.11 -24.44
N ARG A 728 55.04 3.05 -23.65
CA ARG A 728 56.20 2.20 -23.32
C ARG A 728 55.80 0.74 -23.14
N GLU A 729 56.51 -0.14 -23.82
CA GLU A 729 56.39 -1.60 -23.72
C GLU A 729 57.61 -2.17 -23.00
N PHE A 730 57.40 -3.21 -22.18
CA PHE A 730 58.42 -4.04 -21.58
C PHE A 730 58.18 -5.51 -21.93
N ILE A 731 59.27 -6.24 -22.16
CA ILE A 731 59.29 -7.70 -22.22
C ILE A 731 59.85 -8.19 -20.89
N LYS A 732 59.11 -9.06 -20.19
CA LYS A 732 59.52 -9.59 -18.88
C LYS A 732 60.70 -10.55 -19.03
N PRO A 733 61.66 -10.56 -18.09
CA PRO A 733 62.71 -11.57 -18.07
C PRO A 733 62.10 -12.96 -17.77
N PRO A 734 62.64 -14.04 -18.34
CA PRO A 734 62.14 -15.38 -18.08
C PRO A 734 62.29 -15.75 -16.60
N PRO A 735 61.36 -16.56 -16.03
CA PRO A 735 61.40 -16.95 -14.63
C PRO A 735 62.67 -17.75 -14.32
N SER A 736 63.44 -17.27 -13.35
CA SER A 736 64.65 -17.94 -12.85
C SER A 736 64.40 -18.37 -11.40
N ASP A 737 64.61 -19.66 -11.09
CA ASP A 737 64.37 -20.22 -9.74
C ASP A 737 65.31 -19.61 -8.67
N ASP A 738 66.43 -19.01 -9.09
CA ASP A 738 67.46 -18.51 -8.20
C ASP A 738 67.21 -17.05 -7.81
N ARG A 739 66.78 -16.82 -6.55
CA ARG A 739 66.48 -15.49 -5.95
C ARG A 739 67.69 -14.53 -5.86
N ARG A 740 68.81 -14.86 -6.50
CA ARG A 740 70.06 -14.09 -6.54
C ARG A 740 70.39 -13.55 -7.94
N ASN A 741 69.62 -13.91 -8.97
CA ASN A 741 69.88 -13.45 -10.33
C ASN A 741 69.50 -11.98 -10.50
N THR A 742 70.44 -11.15 -10.93
CA THR A 742 70.19 -9.73 -11.25
C THR A 742 69.55 -9.63 -12.62
N ILE A 743 68.38 -8.99 -12.73
CA ILE A 743 67.71 -8.77 -14.02
C ILE A 743 68.60 -7.88 -14.89
N GLN A 744 69.08 -8.41 -16.02
CA GLN A 744 69.91 -7.67 -16.97
C GLN A 744 69.01 -6.96 -18.00
N LEU A 745 69.13 -5.63 -18.07
CA LEU A 745 68.45 -4.80 -19.07
C LEU A 745 69.29 -4.74 -20.35
N HIS A 746 68.74 -5.26 -21.44
CA HIS A 746 69.28 -5.17 -22.79
C HIS A 746 68.38 -4.27 -23.67
N SER A 747 68.89 -3.79 -24.81
CA SER A 747 68.20 -2.76 -25.64
C SER A 747 66.90 -3.24 -26.32
N ASP A 748 66.60 -4.53 -26.22
CA ASP A 748 65.40 -5.24 -26.69
C ASP A 748 64.39 -5.52 -25.58
N THR A 749 64.75 -5.34 -24.29
CA THR A 749 63.87 -5.60 -23.13
C THR A 749 62.79 -4.53 -22.93
N HIS A 750 62.90 -3.36 -23.58
CA HIS A 750 61.87 -2.34 -23.58
C HIS A 750 61.84 -1.53 -24.88
N THR A 751 60.65 -1.05 -25.24
CA THR A 751 60.40 -0.13 -26.37
C THR A 751 59.68 1.10 -25.85
N SER A 752 59.97 2.31 -26.34
CA SER A 752 59.16 3.48 -25.97
C SER A 752 59.04 4.54 -27.06
N PHE A 753 57.84 5.11 -27.16
CA PHE A 753 57.47 6.21 -28.04
C PHE A 753 57.23 7.47 -27.20
N GLN A 754 58.01 8.52 -27.46
CA GLN A 754 57.80 9.85 -26.87
C GLN A 754 57.49 10.86 -27.98
N VAL A 755 56.47 11.69 -27.76
CA VAL A 755 56.01 12.68 -28.75
C VAL A 755 56.92 13.91 -28.78
N SER A 756 57.56 14.27 -27.66
CA SER A 756 58.51 15.39 -27.59
C SER A 756 59.92 14.97 -28.02
N LEU A 757 60.38 15.50 -29.14
CA LEU A 757 61.76 15.33 -29.67
C LEU A 757 62.85 15.90 -28.74
N PHE A 758 62.47 16.69 -27.72
CA PHE A 758 63.38 17.30 -26.75
C PHE A 758 63.27 16.70 -25.35
N ALA A 759 62.43 15.67 -25.15
CA ALA A 759 62.39 14.94 -23.89
C ALA A 759 63.72 14.23 -23.63
N LYS A 760 64.19 14.26 -22.37
CA LYS A 760 65.35 13.47 -21.97
C LYS A 760 64.94 11.99 -21.89
N PRO A 761 65.69 11.04 -22.46
CA PRO A 761 65.44 9.63 -22.23
C PRO A 761 65.68 9.30 -20.75
N LYS A 762 64.74 8.55 -20.14
CA LYS A 762 64.86 8.07 -18.76
C LYS A 762 66.12 7.22 -18.58
N THR A 763 66.79 7.32 -17.43
CA THR A 763 68.03 6.56 -17.20
C THR A 763 67.76 5.06 -17.05
N GLN A 764 68.77 4.23 -17.31
CA GLN A 764 68.64 2.77 -17.19
C GLN A 764 68.30 2.33 -15.74
N VAL A 765 68.64 3.14 -14.73
CA VAL A 765 68.27 2.93 -13.32
C VAL A 765 66.78 3.25 -13.08
N GLU A 766 66.26 4.35 -13.64
CA GLU A 766 64.82 4.63 -13.60
C GLU A 766 64.01 3.53 -14.29
N ILE A 767 64.49 3.04 -15.44
CA ILE A 767 63.85 1.97 -16.21
C ILE A 767 63.86 0.65 -15.43
N TYR A 768 64.97 0.31 -14.76
CA TYR A 768 65.07 -0.84 -13.85
C TYR A 768 64.07 -0.76 -12.69
N ASN A 769 64.07 0.37 -11.98
CA ASN A 769 63.16 0.59 -10.84
C ASN A 769 61.69 0.54 -11.28
N MET A 770 61.37 1.09 -12.46
CA MET A 770 60.01 1.06 -13.00
C MET A 770 59.60 -0.36 -13.43
N LEU A 771 60.51 -1.18 -13.99
CA LEU A 771 60.21 -2.58 -14.29
C LEU A 771 59.97 -3.40 -13.01
N LEU A 772 60.77 -3.21 -11.95
CA LEU A 772 60.54 -3.86 -10.65
C LEU A 772 59.18 -3.47 -10.06
N TYR A 773 58.84 -2.18 -10.08
CA TYR A 773 57.52 -1.70 -9.65
C TYR A 773 56.39 -2.31 -10.49
N LEU A 774 56.53 -2.40 -11.81
CA LEU A 774 55.51 -3.02 -12.68
C LEU A 774 55.34 -4.52 -12.39
N LEU A 775 56.40 -5.26 -12.06
CA LEU A 775 56.31 -6.67 -11.67
C LEU A 775 55.59 -6.85 -10.32
N GLU A 776 55.85 -5.98 -9.34
CA GLU A 776 55.10 -5.94 -8.08
C GLU A 776 53.62 -5.61 -8.31
N GLN A 777 53.34 -4.60 -9.16
CA GLN A 777 51.98 -4.20 -9.53
C GLN A 777 51.24 -5.29 -10.33
N GLU A 778 51.91 -6.07 -11.17
CA GLU A 778 51.31 -7.22 -11.87
C GLU A 778 50.81 -8.26 -10.85
N GLU A 779 51.61 -8.55 -9.81
CA GLU A 779 51.25 -9.52 -8.77
C GLU A 779 50.15 -8.98 -7.83
N VAL A 780 50.21 -7.71 -7.42
CA VAL A 780 49.11 -7.06 -6.69
C VAL A 780 47.81 -7.09 -7.50
N SER A 781 47.88 -6.86 -8.82
CA SER A 781 46.73 -6.92 -9.73
C SER A 781 46.16 -8.33 -9.84
N LYS A 782 47.01 -9.37 -10.02
CA LYS A 782 46.58 -10.78 -10.00
C LYS A 782 45.88 -11.14 -8.69
N GLN A 783 46.43 -10.70 -7.55
CA GLN A 783 45.82 -10.96 -6.24
C GLN A 783 44.49 -10.21 -6.06
N ALA A 784 44.35 -8.99 -6.58
CA ALA A 784 43.07 -8.26 -6.60
C ALA A 784 42.00 -8.98 -7.45
N VAL A 785 42.38 -9.51 -8.62
CA VAL A 785 41.49 -10.32 -9.47
C VAL A 785 41.04 -11.60 -8.76
N ARG A 786 41.95 -12.32 -8.07
CA ARG A 786 41.57 -13.52 -7.30
C ARG A 786 40.69 -13.20 -6.09
N LYS A 787 40.87 -12.04 -5.43
CA LYS A 787 39.95 -11.55 -4.39
C LYS A 787 38.57 -11.25 -4.98
N SER A 788 38.49 -10.68 -6.17
CA SER A 788 37.23 -10.41 -6.88
C SER A 788 36.50 -11.69 -7.30
N GLU A 789 37.22 -12.71 -7.80
CA GLU A 789 36.65 -14.05 -8.02
C GLU A 789 36.20 -14.75 -6.73
N ALA A 790 36.81 -14.46 -5.58
CA ALA A 790 36.40 -14.98 -4.28
C ALA A 790 35.11 -14.27 -3.78
N GLU A 791 35.08 -12.94 -3.87
CA GLU A 791 33.93 -12.11 -3.51
C GLU A 791 32.68 -12.46 -4.33
N VAL A 792 32.79 -12.59 -5.65
CA VAL A 792 31.65 -13.01 -6.51
C VAL A 792 31.11 -14.39 -6.07
N ARG A 793 31.99 -15.32 -5.68
CA ARG A 793 31.57 -16.64 -5.17
C ARG A 793 30.88 -16.54 -3.81
N MET A 794 31.38 -15.70 -2.90
CA MET A 794 30.73 -15.43 -1.61
C MET A 794 29.34 -14.83 -1.79
N ILE A 795 29.18 -13.81 -2.64
CA ILE A 795 27.88 -13.17 -2.93
C ILE A 795 26.89 -14.19 -3.52
N LEU A 796 27.34 -15.08 -4.41
CA LEU A 796 26.49 -16.13 -4.98
C LEU A 796 26.11 -17.22 -3.97
N THR A 797 26.98 -17.54 -3.00
CA THR A 797 26.63 -18.45 -1.88
C THR A 797 25.66 -17.80 -0.90
N GLU A 798 25.86 -16.52 -0.58
CA GLU A 798 24.97 -15.71 0.25
C GLU A 798 23.56 -15.63 -0.36
N ARG A 799 23.44 -15.21 -1.63
CA ARG A 799 22.15 -15.22 -2.35
C ARG A 799 21.50 -16.61 -2.38
N ALA A 800 22.29 -17.68 -2.55
CA ALA A 800 21.76 -19.05 -2.55
C ALA A 800 21.26 -19.52 -1.16
N GLN A 801 21.75 -18.93 -0.07
CA GLN A 801 21.23 -19.17 1.28
C GLN A 801 19.97 -18.33 1.55
N GLU A 802 19.93 -17.08 1.10
CA GLU A 802 18.78 -16.17 1.21
C GLU A 802 17.56 -16.63 0.38
N GLU A 803 17.77 -17.24 -0.78
CA GLU A 803 16.71 -17.86 -1.58
C GLU A 803 16.24 -19.22 -1.02
N LEU A 804 17.02 -19.85 -0.13
CA LEU A 804 16.66 -21.10 0.54
C LEU A 804 15.91 -20.85 1.86
N HIS A 805 16.23 -19.75 2.56
CA HIS A 805 15.59 -19.34 3.81
C HIS A 805 15.28 -17.83 3.77
N VAL A 806 14.09 -17.49 3.29
CA VAL A 806 13.61 -16.10 3.31
C VAL A 806 13.21 -15.73 4.74
N ASN A 807 13.95 -14.78 5.33
CA ASN A 807 13.63 -14.21 6.64
C ASN A 807 12.98 -12.83 6.45
N LEU A 808 11.89 -12.58 7.19
CA LEU A 808 11.21 -11.29 7.22
C LEU A 808 11.54 -10.53 8.52
N GLU A 809 11.98 -9.28 8.38
CA GLU A 809 12.19 -8.34 9.47
C GLU A 809 10.85 -7.73 9.89
N VAL A 810 10.47 -7.97 11.14
CA VAL A 810 9.42 -7.22 11.84
C VAL A 810 10.02 -5.92 12.37
N ASP A 811 9.31 -4.80 12.21
CA ASP A 811 9.77 -3.51 12.74
C ASP A 811 9.76 -3.51 14.28
N LEU A 812 10.69 -2.77 14.90
CA LEU A 812 10.76 -2.62 16.36
C LEU A 812 9.52 -1.95 16.95
N PHE A 813 8.74 -1.26 16.12
CA PHE A 813 7.49 -0.58 16.48
C PHE A 813 6.21 -1.37 16.11
N ASP A 814 6.34 -2.52 15.43
CA ASP A 814 5.21 -3.40 15.10
C ASP A 814 4.79 -4.21 16.35
N THR A 815 3.83 -3.67 17.09
CA THR A 815 3.31 -4.30 18.32
C THR A 815 2.40 -5.50 18.09
N LEU A 816 1.98 -5.79 16.86
CA LEU A 816 1.17 -6.97 16.55
C LEU A 816 2.08 -8.20 16.41
N ARG A 817 3.15 -8.07 15.63
CA ARG A 817 4.05 -9.19 15.32
C ARG A 817 5.21 -9.32 16.32
N ASN A 818 5.71 -8.21 16.86
CA ASN A 818 6.77 -8.24 17.89
C ASN A 818 6.17 -8.30 19.30
N HIS A 819 5.61 -9.46 19.64
CA HIS A 819 4.91 -9.66 20.92
C HIS A 819 5.81 -9.43 22.14
N GLU A 820 7.10 -9.79 22.06
CA GLU A 820 8.07 -9.56 23.15
C GLU A 820 8.35 -8.07 23.37
N ALA A 821 8.57 -7.29 22.30
CA ALA A 821 8.73 -5.84 22.41
C ALA A 821 7.44 -5.14 22.88
N HIS A 822 6.27 -5.64 22.48
CA HIS A 822 4.99 -5.12 22.96
C HIS A 822 4.77 -5.41 24.46
N GLN A 823 5.03 -6.63 24.92
CA GLN A 823 5.02 -6.97 26.36
C GLN A 823 6.00 -6.08 27.14
N LEU A 824 7.24 -5.94 26.66
CA LEU A 824 8.25 -5.07 27.28
C LEU A 824 7.78 -3.60 27.35
N ARG A 825 7.09 -3.09 26.32
CA ARG A 825 6.52 -1.74 26.34
C ARG A 825 5.41 -1.61 27.39
N LEU A 826 4.48 -2.57 27.46
CA LEU A 826 3.40 -2.59 28.44
C LEU A 826 3.91 -2.72 29.88
N ASP A 827 4.96 -3.50 30.10
CA ASP A 827 5.57 -3.67 31.43
C ASP A 827 6.38 -2.44 31.86
N LEU A 828 7.07 -1.77 30.92
CA LEU A 828 7.71 -0.46 31.17
C LEU A 828 6.67 0.64 31.45
N GLU A 829 5.54 0.64 30.73
CA GLU A 829 4.45 1.58 30.96
C GLU A 829 3.77 1.35 32.31
N ARG A 830 3.48 0.08 32.66
CA ARG A 830 2.98 -0.29 33.99
C ARG A 830 3.94 0.10 35.11
N ALA A 831 5.23 -0.19 34.96
CA ALA A 831 6.25 0.21 35.94
C ALA A 831 6.37 1.74 36.08
N ALA A 832 6.17 2.50 34.99
CA ALA A 832 6.12 3.96 35.03
C ALA A 832 4.84 4.49 35.70
N GLU A 833 3.70 3.81 35.56
CA GLU A 833 2.48 4.13 36.31
C GLU A 833 2.59 3.76 37.79
N GLU A 834 3.18 2.61 38.13
CA GLU A 834 3.47 2.20 39.50
C GLU A 834 4.47 3.13 40.20
N GLU A 835 5.50 3.63 39.51
CA GLU A 835 6.37 4.68 40.04
C GLU A 835 5.63 6.02 40.18
N ARG A 836 4.71 6.36 39.27
CA ARG A 836 3.86 7.56 39.37
C ARG A 836 2.85 7.47 40.53
N THR A 837 2.23 6.32 40.78
CA THR A 837 1.35 6.13 41.95
C THR A 837 2.18 6.15 43.23
N ARG A 838 3.32 5.46 43.28
CA ARG A 838 4.23 5.54 44.43
C ARG A 838 4.74 6.97 44.69
N CYS A 839 5.02 7.76 43.66
CA CYS A 839 5.36 9.17 43.82
C CYS A 839 4.21 10.01 44.41
N LYS A 840 2.96 9.75 44.02
CA LYS A 840 1.76 10.41 44.61
C LYS A 840 1.52 9.96 46.05
N GLU A 841 1.67 8.67 46.34
CA GLU A 841 1.57 8.12 47.70
C GLU A 841 2.67 8.66 48.61
N VAL A 842 3.87 8.95 48.08
CA VAL A 842 4.99 9.55 48.82
C VAL A 842 4.74 11.03 49.18
N GLU A 843 3.69 11.69 48.67
CA GLU A 843 3.17 12.96 49.21
C GLU A 843 2.36 12.73 50.53
N LEU A 844 2.86 11.85 51.39
CA LEU A 844 2.29 11.52 52.71
C LEU A 844 2.10 12.79 53.57
N ASP A 845 1.02 12.78 54.35
CA ASP A 845 0.67 13.83 55.31
C ASP A 845 1.84 14.09 56.30
N TYR A 846 2.50 15.23 56.10
CA TYR A 846 3.72 15.62 56.85
C TYR A 846 3.44 15.98 58.32
N LEU A 847 2.17 16.08 58.73
CA LEU A 847 1.77 16.32 60.12
C LEU A 847 1.23 15.07 60.81
N ALA A 848 0.70 14.09 60.09
CA ALA A 848 0.07 12.89 60.66
C ALA A 848 0.92 12.15 61.73
N PRO A 849 2.26 11.95 61.57
CA PRO A 849 3.07 11.28 62.58
C PRO A 849 3.17 12.04 63.91
N PHE A 850 3.10 13.37 63.87
CA PHE A 850 3.20 14.25 65.04
C PHE A 850 1.82 14.46 65.69
N LEU A 851 0.77 14.61 64.87
CA LEU A 851 -0.63 14.66 65.33
C LEU A 851 -1.04 13.37 66.07
N ALA A 852 -0.49 12.22 65.69
CA ALA A 852 -0.71 10.94 66.37
C ALA A 852 -0.02 10.81 67.74
N GLN A 853 0.90 11.72 68.09
CA GLN A 853 1.64 11.71 69.36
C GLN A 853 1.03 12.63 70.43
N ILE A 854 0.05 13.47 70.08
CA ILE A 854 -0.63 14.37 71.02
C ILE A 854 -2.02 13.81 71.37
N GLU A 855 -2.26 13.57 72.67
CA GLU A 855 -3.60 13.24 73.17
C GLU A 855 -4.52 14.48 73.15
N VAL A 856 -5.19 14.71 72.01
CA VAL A 856 -6.05 15.89 71.80
C VAL A 856 -7.33 15.81 72.65
N THR A 857 -7.25 16.25 73.90
CA THR A 857 -8.37 16.26 74.84
C THR A 857 -9.44 17.27 74.39
N GLY A 858 -10.48 16.79 73.68
CA GLY A 858 -11.61 17.61 73.21
C GLY A 858 -11.53 18.09 71.75
N GLY A 859 -10.65 17.51 70.93
CA GLY A 859 -10.67 17.70 69.47
C GLY A 859 -10.28 19.09 68.95
N LYS A 860 -9.71 19.95 69.79
CA LYS A 860 -9.13 21.25 69.38
C LYS A 860 -7.69 21.38 69.88
N LEU A 861 -6.79 21.68 68.95
CA LEU A 861 -5.40 22.01 69.25
C LEU A 861 -5.33 23.32 70.03
N THR A 862 -4.50 23.39 71.09
CA THR A 862 -4.18 24.67 71.72
C THR A 862 -3.09 25.41 70.93
N ARG A 863 -3.01 26.73 71.08
CA ARG A 863 -1.98 27.53 70.40
C ARG A 863 -0.56 27.06 70.75
N GLU A 864 -0.32 26.71 72.01
CA GLU A 864 0.99 26.22 72.48
C GLU A 864 1.34 24.87 71.84
N GLN A 865 0.39 23.94 71.77
CA GLN A 865 0.57 22.66 71.06
C GLN A 865 0.79 22.86 69.55
N ALA A 866 0.13 23.82 68.91
CA ALA A 866 0.30 24.11 67.48
C ALA A 866 1.68 24.72 67.16
N PHE A 867 2.24 25.52 68.06
CA PHE A 867 3.64 25.98 67.95
C PHE A 867 4.63 24.83 68.22
N GLY A 868 4.38 23.99 69.24
CA GLY A 868 5.18 22.80 69.52
C GLY A 868 5.28 21.85 68.33
N LEU A 869 4.14 21.46 67.74
CA LEU A 869 4.08 20.62 66.53
C LEU A 869 4.92 21.18 65.37
N ARG A 870 4.90 22.50 65.17
CA ARG A 870 5.70 23.15 64.12
C ARG A 870 7.20 23.07 64.43
N GLU A 871 7.61 23.32 65.68
CA GLU A 871 9.03 23.24 66.05
C GLU A 871 9.55 21.81 66.00
N GLU A 872 8.79 20.83 66.49
CA GLU A 872 9.14 19.39 66.43
C GLU A 872 9.24 18.89 64.98
N CYS A 873 8.26 19.22 64.13
CA CYS A 873 8.26 18.85 62.71
C CYS A 873 9.46 19.46 61.96
N LEU A 874 9.76 20.74 62.20
CA LEU A 874 10.93 21.41 61.62
C LEU A 874 12.26 20.88 62.20
N GLN A 875 12.31 20.52 63.48
CA GLN A 875 13.51 19.99 64.14
C GLN A 875 13.82 18.56 63.67
N ASP A 876 12.83 17.69 63.54
CA ASP A 876 12.98 16.37 62.92
C ASP A 876 13.39 16.49 61.45
N PHE A 877 12.72 17.32 60.65
CA PHE A 877 13.12 17.54 59.26
C PHE A 877 14.57 18.04 59.13
N LYS A 878 15.00 18.95 60.01
CA LYS A 878 16.39 19.41 60.12
C LYS A 878 17.35 18.27 60.51
N GLN A 879 16.98 17.41 61.47
CA GLN A 879 17.77 16.22 61.82
C GLN A 879 17.86 15.21 60.67
N ARG A 880 16.79 15.00 59.90
CA ARG A 880 16.77 14.15 58.69
C ARG A 880 17.69 14.70 57.60
N LEU A 881 17.67 16.02 57.36
CA LEU A 881 18.60 16.68 56.42
C LEU A 881 20.07 16.54 56.86
N ILE A 882 20.37 16.74 58.15
CA ILE A 882 21.73 16.56 58.70
C ILE A 882 22.17 15.09 58.58
N THR A 883 21.31 14.16 58.99
CA THR A 883 21.57 12.71 58.89
C THR A 883 21.82 12.28 57.45
N LYS A 884 21.05 12.81 56.49
CA LYS A 884 21.24 12.55 55.06
C LYS A 884 22.57 13.09 54.54
N ALA A 885 22.97 14.30 54.95
CA ALA A 885 24.28 14.85 54.60
C ALA A 885 25.42 13.97 55.16
N ASN A 886 25.31 13.53 56.43
CA ASN A 886 26.29 12.65 57.08
C ASN A 886 26.38 11.28 56.38
N ILE A 887 25.27 10.72 55.92
CA ILE A 887 25.25 9.44 55.16
C ILE A 887 25.94 9.60 53.79
N ILE A 888 25.75 10.72 53.10
CA ILE A 888 26.44 10.99 51.82
C ILE A 888 27.95 11.17 52.07
N GLN A 889 28.31 11.95 53.08
CA GLN A 889 29.70 12.19 53.50
C GLN A 889 30.43 10.87 53.85
N ALA A 890 29.84 10.03 54.72
CA ALA A 890 30.42 8.76 55.13
C ALA A 890 30.48 7.70 53.99
N ARG A 891 29.71 7.88 52.90
CA ARG A 891 29.84 7.08 51.67
C ARG A 891 30.96 7.61 50.77
N PHE A 892 31.07 8.93 50.63
CA PHE A 892 32.16 9.58 49.88
C PHE A 892 33.53 9.23 50.48
N GLU A 893 33.66 9.34 51.80
CA GLU A 893 34.87 8.95 52.54
C GLU A 893 35.20 7.47 52.32
N ARG A 894 34.21 6.58 52.41
CA ARG A 894 34.40 5.14 52.20
C ARG A 894 34.87 4.77 50.79
N GLU A 895 34.28 5.34 49.74
CA GLU A 895 34.71 5.04 48.37
C GLU A 895 36.08 5.67 48.07
N THR A 896 36.42 6.81 48.69
CA THR A 896 37.76 7.41 48.62
C THR A 896 38.80 6.52 49.30
N ASP A 897 38.51 6.04 50.51
CA ASP A 897 39.30 5.05 51.25
C ASP A 897 39.53 3.76 50.44
N ASN A 898 38.48 3.26 49.78
CA ASN A 898 38.52 2.05 48.96
C ASN A 898 39.43 2.24 47.72
N LEU A 899 39.33 3.40 47.06
CA LEU A 899 40.19 3.75 45.94
C LEU A 899 41.65 3.87 46.39
N GLN A 900 41.93 4.57 47.49
CA GLN A 900 43.30 4.71 48.02
C GLN A 900 43.92 3.35 48.40
N LYS A 901 43.13 2.44 49.00
CA LYS A 901 43.57 1.07 49.33
C LYS A 901 43.86 0.23 48.09
N LYS A 902 43.01 0.27 47.04
CA LYS A 902 43.28 -0.45 45.78
C LYS A 902 44.49 0.15 45.03
N GLN A 903 44.70 1.47 45.09
CA GLN A 903 45.90 2.13 44.54
C GLN A 903 47.18 1.67 45.26
N GLN A 904 47.20 1.64 46.59
CA GLN A 904 48.33 1.12 47.38
C GLN A 904 48.58 -0.37 47.10
N TRP A 905 47.51 -1.18 46.99
CA TRP A 905 47.60 -2.58 46.61
C TRP A 905 48.21 -2.78 45.21
N TYR A 906 47.85 -1.95 44.23
CA TYR A 906 48.42 -1.99 42.88
C TYR A 906 49.90 -1.61 42.88
N GLN A 907 50.29 -0.54 43.60
CA GLN A 907 51.70 -0.14 43.74
C GLN A 907 52.58 -1.23 44.35
N LEU A 908 52.05 -2.03 45.29
CA LEU A 908 52.79 -3.13 45.92
C LEU A 908 52.87 -4.39 45.04
N ASN A 909 51.87 -4.65 44.19
CA ASN A 909 51.78 -5.89 43.40
C ASN A 909 52.14 -5.72 41.91
N GLN A 910 52.50 -4.52 41.47
CA GLN A 910 52.70 -4.14 40.06
C GLN A 910 53.62 -5.08 39.26
N ILE A 911 54.56 -5.77 39.90
CA ILE A 911 55.53 -6.68 39.26
C ILE A 911 54.90 -8.07 38.95
N ASN A 912 53.78 -8.42 39.59
CA ASN A 912 53.18 -9.75 39.58
C ASN A 912 51.79 -9.83 38.92
N LEU A 913 51.26 -8.73 38.35
CA LEU A 913 49.94 -8.71 37.73
C LEU A 913 49.97 -9.22 36.27
N THR A 914 48.85 -9.80 35.83
CA THR A 914 48.59 -10.10 34.41
C THR A 914 47.87 -8.94 33.72
N LYS A 915 47.81 -8.96 32.38
CA LYS A 915 47.13 -7.93 31.58
C LYS A 915 45.62 -7.84 31.84
N ASP A 916 45.02 -8.90 32.37
CA ASP A 916 43.59 -8.92 32.68
C ASP A 916 43.34 -8.30 34.08
N ASP A 917 44.25 -8.55 35.04
CA ASP A 917 44.25 -7.86 36.34
C ASP A 917 44.47 -6.34 36.20
N GLU A 918 45.34 -5.92 35.25
CA GLU A 918 45.55 -4.51 34.91
C GLU A 918 44.26 -3.86 34.38
N GLN A 919 43.50 -4.58 33.55
CA GLN A 919 42.22 -4.10 33.02
C GLN A 919 41.15 -4.04 34.12
N GLU A 920 41.04 -5.04 35.00
CA GLU A 920 40.13 -5.00 36.15
C GLU A 920 40.45 -3.81 37.08
N TYR A 921 41.74 -3.57 37.36
CA TYR A 921 42.18 -2.42 38.15
C TYR A 921 41.80 -1.08 37.50
N LEU A 922 41.99 -0.91 36.19
CA LEU A 922 41.59 0.30 35.47
C LEU A 922 40.07 0.49 35.49
N GLN A 923 39.29 -0.57 35.27
CA GLN A 923 37.81 -0.53 35.39
C GLN A 923 37.38 -0.16 36.81
N PHE A 924 38.01 -0.74 37.84
CA PHE A 924 37.74 -0.40 39.24
C PHE A 924 38.05 1.08 39.53
N CYS A 925 39.18 1.60 39.07
CA CYS A 925 39.55 3.00 39.27
C CYS A 925 38.56 3.96 38.60
N ASN A 926 38.14 3.67 37.37
CA ASN A 926 37.13 4.47 36.66
C ASN A 926 35.77 4.44 37.39
N ASN A 927 35.31 3.26 37.79
CA ASN A 927 34.06 3.08 38.53
C ASN A 927 34.08 3.77 39.90
N ALA A 928 35.17 3.65 40.65
CA ALA A 928 35.33 4.33 41.95
C ALA A 928 35.38 5.86 41.78
N THR A 929 36.12 6.37 40.80
CA THR A 929 36.21 7.81 40.51
C THR A 929 34.84 8.38 40.14
N PHE A 930 34.07 7.69 39.30
CA PHE A 930 32.69 8.08 38.94
C PHE A 930 31.75 8.11 40.16
N ARG A 931 31.88 7.16 41.09
CA ARG A 931 31.10 7.17 42.34
C ARG A 931 31.49 8.33 43.26
N ILE A 932 32.78 8.61 43.39
CA ILE A 932 33.31 9.71 44.21
C ILE A 932 32.79 11.07 43.69
N THR A 933 32.93 11.35 42.38
CA THR A 933 32.42 12.60 41.79
C THR A 933 30.90 12.71 41.82
N THR A 934 30.17 11.59 41.69
CA THR A 934 28.72 11.54 41.88
C THR A 934 28.34 11.89 43.33
N LEU A 935 29.02 11.30 44.32
CA LEU A 935 28.76 11.56 45.74
C LEU A 935 29.13 13.00 46.15
N GLU A 936 30.21 13.55 45.61
CA GLU A 936 30.60 14.95 45.77
C GLU A 936 29.53 15.89 45.19
N THR A 937 29.08 15.64 43.96
CA THR A 937 28.01 16.40 43.30
C THR A 937 26.69 16.32 44.09
N MET A 938 26.35 15.13 44.61
CA MET A 938 25.21 14.93 45.51
C MET A 938 25.35 15.71 46.81
N LEU A 939 26.53 15.74 47.42
CA LEU A 939 26.81 16.47 48.65
C LEU A 939 26.71 17.99 48.44
N ALA A 940 27.26 18.51 47.35
CA ALA A 940 27.17 19.91 46.96
C ALA A 940 25.71 20.33 46.73
N LYS A 941 24.98 19.58 45.89
CA LYS A 941 23.55 19.83 45.63
C LYS A 941 22.68 19.68 46.88
N HIS A 942 23.06 18.80 47.82
CA HIS A 942 22.37 18.70 49.12
C HIS A 942 22.63 19.93 50.00
N LYS A 943 23.86 20.45 50.05
CA LYS A 943 24.20 21.68 50.79
C LYS A 943 23.45 22.90 50.24
N GLU A 944 23.28 22.98 48.91
CA GLU A 944 22.51 24.02 48.23
C GLU A 944 20.98 23.92 48.47
N THR A 945 20.41 22.72 48.31
CA THR A 945 18.94 22.54 48.33
C THR A 945 18.34 22.28 49.70
N ALA A 946 19.13 21.90 50.72
CA ALA A 946 18.62 21.68 52.08
C ALA A 946 18.05 22.96 52.75
N PRO A 947 18.68 24.14 52.67
CA PRO A 947 18.10 25.39 53.17
C PRO A 947 16.79 25.76 52.48
N GLN A 948 16.72 25.61 51.14
CA GLN A 948 15.51 25.87 50.35
C GLN A 948 14.36 24.97 50.82
N ARG A 949 14.59 23.64 50.88
CA ARG A 949 13.60 22.65 51.34
C ARG A 949 13.13 22.89 52.77
N TYR A 950 13.99 23.41 53.64
CA TYR A 950 13.62 23.79 55.01
C TYR A 950 12.68 25.01 55.02
N MET A 951 12.98 26.05 54.23
CA MET A 951 12.09 27.20 54.05
C MET A 951 10.75 26.81 53.38
N ASP A 952 10.77 25.88 52.42
CA ASP A 952 9.56 25.38 51.76
C ASP A 952 8.66 24.62 52.75
N LEU A 953 9.22 23.76 53.61
CA LEU A 953 8.44 23.08 54.64
C LEU A 953 7.91 24.07 55.68
N GLU A 954 8.71 25.04 56.11
CA GLU A 954 8.23 26.09 57.02
C GLU A 954 7.09 26.92 56.39
N LYS A 955 7.21 27.26 55.10
CA LYS A 955 6.17 27.95 54.35
C LYS A 955 4.89 27.11 54.27
N LYS A 956 5.01 25.81 53.94
CA LYS A 956 3.88 24.86 53.93
C LYS A 956 3.19 24.79 55.29
N LEU A 957 3.93 24.60 56.38
CA LEU A 957 3.41 24.56 57.75
C LEU A 957 2.70 25.86 58.18
N ARG A 958 3.16 27.03 57.71
CA ARG A 958 2.48 28.33 57.94
C ARG A 958 1.20 28.50 57.10
N SER A 959 1.10 27.84 55.94
CA SER A 959 -0.06 27.88 55.05
C SER A 959 -1.08 26.74 55.25
N ASP A 960 -0.74 25.74 56.08
CA ASP A 960 -1.58 24.56 56.31
C ASP A 960 -2.87 24.93 57.05
N PRO A 961 -4.07 24.56 56.56
CA PRO A 961 -5.33 24.92 57.21
C PRO A 961 -5.47 24.40 58.65
N ARG A 962 -4.72 23.35 59.04
CA ARG A 962 -4.74 22.78 60.40
C ARG A 962 -3.91 23.58 61.41
N LEU A 963 -2.99 24.43 60.94
CA LEU A 963 -2.07 25.22 61.79
C LEU A 963 -2.17 26.73 61.56
N SER A 964 -2.62 27.18 60.37
CA SER A 964 -2.66 28.59 60.00
C SER A 964 -3.52 29.43 60.95
N GLU A 965 -4.63 28.88 61.47
CA GLU A 965 -5.49 29.57 62.46
C GLU A 965 -4.74 29.94 63.77
N PHE A 966 -3.72 29.17 64.15
CA PHE A 966 -2.93 29.40 65.36
C PHE A 966 -1.61 30.12 65.09
N LEU A 967 -1.06 29.96 63.88
CA LEU A 967 0.22 30.56 63.45
C LEU A 967 0.07 31.97 62.84
N GLN A 968 -1.13 32.36 62.38
CA GLN A 968 -1.39 33.72 61.88
C GLN A 968 -1.85 34.66 63.00
N VAL A 969 -0.90 35.36 63.64
CA VAL A 969 -1.19 36.57 64.42
C VAL A 969 -0.10 37.60 64.16
N ALA A 970 -0.50 38.73 63.56
CA ALA A 970 0.19 40.03 63.45
C ALA A 970 1.73 40.00 63.28
#